data_AF-A0A0G4EKW7-F1
#
_entry.id   AF-A0A0G4EKW7-F1
#
_cell.length_a   1.000
_cell.length_b   1.000
_cell.length_c   1.000
_cell.angle_alpha   90.00
_cell.angle_beta   90.00
_cell.angle_gamma   90.00
#
_symmetry.space_group_name_H-M   'P 1'
#
loop_
_entity.id
_entity.type
_entity.pdbx_description
1 polymer ?
#
loop_
_entity_poly.entity_id
_entity_poly.type
_entity_poly.pdbx_seq_one_letter_code
_entity_poly.pdbx_strand_id
1 'polypeptide(L)'
;MMKLYTKVFFRAVFNTDFGERVRVVGDSPLLGSWDPKKGHELKTSEELFPSWFSLEPILLPIKEKVQYKYVIVDETGKLINWEEIEDNRELVPTGVEMTVEDDNGLYREQTQSHLESYSMALDAEQQLVTDSKQREDQVTQARVTYVHQQEMDSMIDENDTLLVVSFELPVKVSKSEDGQFVVTPGKTALLPTLYQQRKKTKIPVKTIGWPGIHVEDPRDQEEIERLLADYDCHPVFPPKKELDEYLAFCHRFLWPLFHNVVILDTHSQQPFNNEQWGHYQAMNRLWAEAVVRVAHETDLIWVHDYHLLVAPLFITRRIRKANVGLFLHIPFPSSEIFRCLPVREEILRGMLCADLIGFHFFEYARHFLVACKRLLGIEHHCRMGGFLGLEYGGRSVMLRIGHVHIQYDDLRTMIESSDEIKRMTQDIRSKYEGRYIFASVDRCERLAGLILKMRAFQNFLNTYPYAQGKVVLIQYAYPTISYWDDTSRMRRELTNIVDKINTDFQDLDEGRGASGHTSEFHHVVFQVKEVTREEKYALFQAADCLLDTSIRDGLNLNPFEYICCRKDEPGAIILSEFTGCSRALASALRVNPWKIENVSEAMDRAMNSTFEESRDRFLRDQNYLQHGSTLRWAEEFLLDLRRSRKREDMLYVSWGFGAGYRVLGMDQHFRHLEVTEVIQAFRKAKNRIFFFDHEGTLAPDRRRITAIPGENLFSQGSGPSKAVQACLQTLCKDPRNTVVILSGRDKESIEAWFGGIENIGLAAEHGFYYKVPTITGNQWYCMSQNVDYTWKQIAVELMMQYVKRTQGSFIENKGSALVFQYRDSDPDFGQWQAKELSNYLSELLFGYPVSVMTGKGYVEVKLRGVNKGVAVQKVLSKLTKINGEVDFILCIGDDRSDEDMFSVVNNLTSQDEGSEDFHIGRTTSQDPHVPQRRRSQDHFRLKGGQRTPSDGLSTKLGSPSPAVGVQSNSPSLPHSKPPPSPMLPLPASAQDGIRADTSATTLTPGKAAAQTTYFTCTVGKKPSHARCYLNDTDEVSELLEALQLFTTKHNVVGSSSTVPYHISYMQGHSPRPLAADVFFGVEDESVERKDSL
;
A
#
# COMPACT_ATOMS: atom_id res chain seq x y z
N MET A 1 -19.83 -6.75 61.01
CA MET A 1 -18.67 -5.96 60.52
C MET A 1 -17.82 -6.88 59.66
N MET A 2 -17.49 -6.49 58.42
CA MET A 2 -16.51 -7.22 57.59
C MET A 2 -15.13 -7.09 58.22
N LYS A 3 -14.49 -8.21 58.57
CA LYS A 3 -13.08 -8.22 59.01
C LYS A 3 -12.19 -8.06 57.77
N LEU A 4 -11.24 -7.14 57.82
CA LEU A 4 -10.24 -6.95 56.77
C LEU A 4 -9.00 -7.79 57.10
N TYR A 5 -8.39 -8.39 56.07
CA TYR A 5 -7.24 -9.29 56.21
C TYR A 5 -6.04 -8.74 55.44
N THR A 6 -4.83 -9.04 55.91
CA THR A 6 -3.57 -8.75 55.21
C THR A 6 -2.78 -10.03 54.97
N LYS A 7 -1.88 -10.00 53.99
CA LYS A 7 -0.94 -11.09 53.70
C LYS A 7 0.25 -11.03 54.66
N VAL A 8 0.51 -12.14 55.36
CA VAL A 8 1.61 -12.29 56.30
C VAL A 8 2.47 -13.49 55.90
N PHE A 9 3.76 -13.24 55.72
CA PHE A 9 4.79 -14.26 55.52
C PHE A 9 5.57 -14.47 56.81
N PHE A 10 6.17 -15.65 57.00
CA PHE A 10 7.00 -15.98 58.16
C PHE A 10 8.38 -16.43 57.71
N ARG A 11 9.40 -16.01 58.46
CA ARG A 11 10.78 -16.46 58.35
C ARG A 11 11.31 -16.77 59.74
N ALA A 12 12.00 -17.88 59.88
CA ALA A 12 12.57 -18.32 61.16
C ALA A 12 13.80 -19.20 60.94
N VAL A 13 14.62 -19.37 61.98
CA VAL A 13 15.82 -20.21 61.91
C VAL A 13 15.66 -21.43 62.81
N PHE A 14 15.82 -22.62 62.24
CA PHE A 14 15.74 -23.89 62.96
C PHE A 14 16.71 -24.91 62.36
N ASN A 15 17.50 -25.55 63.23
CA ASN A 15 18.27 -26.73 62.86
C ASN A 15 17.34 -27.94 62.96
N THR A 16 17.19 -28.67 61.85
CA THR A 16 16.36 -29.87 61.78
C THR A 16 17.12 -31.01 61.13
N ASP A 17 16.75 -32.25 61.43
CA ASP A 17 17.28 -33.43 60.76
C ASP A 17 16.58 -33.68 59.41
N PHE A 18 17.18 -34.52 58.56
CA PHE A 18 16.64 -34.83 57.23
C PHE A 18 15.27 -35.51 57.35
N GLY A 19 14.25 -34.94 56.68
CA GLY A 19 12.86 -35.39 56.73
C GLY A 19 11.98 -34.59 57.71
N GLU A 20 12.57 -33.83 58.62
CA GLU A 20 11.82 -32.94 59.51
C GLU A 20 11.36 -31.67 58.79
N ARG A 21 10.26 -31.08 59.26
CA ARG A 21 9.67 -29.87 58.69
C ARG A 21 9.31 -28.88 59.78
N VAL A 22 9.46 -27.59 59.50
CA VAL A 22 9.06 -26.50 60.41
C VAL A 22 7.70 -25.97 60.02
N ARG A 23 6.82 -25.75 61.01
CA ARG A 23 5.51 -25.12 60.81
C ARG A 23 5.25 -24.01 61.80
N VAL A 24 4.42 -23.05 61.41
CA VAL A 24 3.90 -21.99 62.26
C VAL A 24 2.49 -22.37 62.72
N VAL A 25 2.27 -22.37 64.03
CA VAL A 25 0.98 -22.72 64.64
C VAL A 25 0.56 -21.61 65.59
N GLY A 26 -0.72 -21.28 65.62
CA GLY A 26 -1.21 -20.16 66.42
C GLY A 26 -2.69 -20.22 66.72
N ASP A 27 -3.20 -19.23 67.44
CA ASP A 27 -4.59 -19.13 67.88
C ASP A 27 -5.58 -18.89 66.73
N SER A 28 -5.12 -18.23 65.66
CA SER A 28 -5.88 -18.04 64.42
C SER A 28 -6.26 -19.38 63.75
N PRO A 29 -7.50 -19.55 63.24
CA PRO A 29 -7.91 -20.75 62.51
C PRO A 29 -7.02 -21.08 61.32
N LEU A 30 -6.47 -20.07 60.65
CA LEU A 30 -5.57 -20.23 59.49
C LEU A 30 -4.14 -20.63 59.89
N LEU A 31 -3.80 -20.49 61.18
CA LEU A 31 -2.58 -21.03 61.79
C LEU A 31 -2.87 -22.35 62.54
N GLY A 32 -4.01 -22.98 62.28
CA GLY A 32 -4.33 -24.30 62.81
C GLY A 32 -4.90 -24.33 64.23
N SER A 33 -5.16 -23.18 64.87
CA SER A 33 -5.72 -23.11 66.25
C SER A 33 -4.97 -23.98 67.27
N TRP A 34 -3.64 -23.86 67.30
CA TRP A 34 -2.71 -24.63 68.13
C TRP A 34 -2.60 -26.14 67.81
N ASP A 35 -3.12 -26.61 66.67
CA ASP A 35 -2.92 -27.98 66.17
C ASP A 35 -1.69 -28.07 65.24
N PRO A 36 -0.59 -28.75 65.63
CA PRO A 36 0.64 -28.87 64.83
C PRO A 36 0.42 -29.49 63.45
N LYS A 37 -0.61 -30.33 63.28
CA LYS A 37 -0.91 -30.96 61.98
C LYS A 37 -1.47 -29.96 60.97
N LYS A 38 -2.09 -28.88 61.44
CA LYS A 38 -2.76 -27.86 60.64
C LYS A 38 -1.99 -26.54 60.59
N GLY A 39 -0.79 -26.49 61.20
CA GLY A 39 0.10 -25.34 61.11
C GLY A 39 0.55 -25.07 59.68
N HIS A 40 0.89 -23.81 59.41
CA HIS A 40 1.39 -23.39 58.11
C HIS A 40 2.85 -23.83 57.92
N GLU A 41 3.14 -24.55 56.85
CA GLU A 41 4.45 -25.17 56.62
C GLU A 41 5.45 -24.19 56.00
N LEU A 42 6.64 -24.11 56.60
CA LEU A 42 7.77 -23.35 56.07
C LEU A 42 8.67 -24.25 55.21
N LYS A 43 9.41 -23.63 54.30
CA LYS A 43 10.36 -24.29 53.39
C LYS A 43 11.77 -23.77 53.62
N THR A 44 12.74 -24.59 53.27
CA THR A 44 14.17 -24.23 53.23
C THR A 44 14.81 -24.88 52.00
N SER A 45 16.03 -24.48 51.65
CA SER A 45 16.87 -25.08 50.61
C SER A 45 18.28 -25.31 51.15
N GLU A 46 19.10 -26.10 50.45
CA GLU A 46 20.49 -26.37 50.85
C GLU A 46 21.32 -25.08 51.03
N GLU A 47 21.04 -24.07 50.21
CA GLU A 47 21.73 -22.75 50.26
C GLU A 47 21.22 -21.84 51.39
N LEU A 48 19.99 -22.06 51.86
CA LEU A 48 19.32 -21.20 52.85
C LEU A 48 19.29 -21.83 54.25
N PHE A 49 19.52 -23.14 54.39
CA PHE A 49 19.54 -23.81 55.70
C PHE A 49 20.59 -23.16 56.62
N PRO A 50 20.27 -22.88 57.91
CA PRO A 50 19.07 -23.28 58.66
C PRO A 50 17.88 -22.29 58.63
N SER A 51 17.80 -21.39 57.65
CA SER A 51 16.69 -20.43 57.49
C SER A 51 15.48 -21.08 56.80
N TRP A 52 14.31 -20.94 57.41
CA TRP A 52 13.02 -21.44 56.93
C TRP A 52 12.09 -20.26 56.62
N PHE A 53 11.33 -20.34 55.52
CA PHE A 53 10.45 -19.27 55.06
C PHE A 53 9.14 -19.79 54.46
N SER A 54 8.08 -18.99 54.51
CA SER A 54 6.80 -19.29 53.86
C SER A 54 6.83 -18.94 52.38
N LEU A 55 6.47 -19.88 51.49
CA LEU A 55 6.31 -19.62 50.05
C LEU A 55 5.00 -18.89 49.73
N GLU A 56 3.94 -19.17 50.49
CA GLU A 56 2.62 -18.58 50.32
C GLU A 56 2.25 -17.75 51.56
N PRO A 57 1.58 -16.61 51.40
CA PRO A 57 1.18 -15.79 52.54
C PRO A 57 -0.02 -16.38 53.27
N ILE A 58 -0.07 -16.16 54.59
CA ILE A 58 -1.25 -16.42 55.41
C ILE A 58 -2.06 -15.13 55.52
N LEU A 59 -3.38 -15.23 55.37
CA LEU A 59 -4.28 -14.09 55.52
C LEU A 59 -4.67 -13.91 56.99
N LEU A 60 -4.12 -12.91 57.68
CA LEU A 60 -4.43 -12.63 59.08
C LEU A 60 -5.25 -11.33 59.24
N PRO A 61 -6.19 -11.26 60.20
CA PRO A 61 -7.04 -10.09 60.38
C PRO A 61 -6.23 -8.86 60.81
N ILE A 62 -6.50 -7.72 60.17
CA ILE A 62 -5.79 -6.45 60.42
C ILE A 62 -6.19 -5.89 61.79
N LYS A 63 -5.23 -5.33 62.53
CA LYS A 63 -5.40 -4.71 63.87
C LYS A 63 -5.90 -5.66 64.98
N GLU A 64 -5.99 -6.95 64.71
CA GLU A 64 -6.25 -7.98 65.74
C GLU A 64 -4.92 -8.63 66.15
N LYS A 65 -4.79 -8.91 67.44
CA LYS A 65 -3.60 -9.56 68.00
C LYS A 65 -3.71 -11.06 67.77
N VAL A 66 -2.68 -11.64 67.15
CA VAL A 66 -2.57 -13.07 66.83
C VAL A 66 -1.38 -13.64 67.59
N GLN A 67 -1.56 -14.77 68.26
CA GLN A 67 -0.49 -15.49 68.96
C GLN A 67 -0.04 -16.71 68.17
N TYR A 68 1.27 -16.96 68.11
CA TYR A 68 1.85 -18.09 67.37
C TYR A 68 3.14 -18.63 68.02
N LYS A 69 3.52 -19.85 67.65
CA LYS A 69 4.82 -20.50 67.91
C LYS A 69 5.22 -21.37 66.72
N TYR A 70 6.50 -21.68 66.62
CA TYR A 70 6.99 -22.65 65.66
C TYR A 70 7.03 -24.07 66.24
N VAL A 71 6.84 -25.06 65.37
CA VAL A 71 6.95 -26.49 65.69
C VAL A 71 7.79 -27.20 64.65
N ILE A 72 8.51 -28.23 65.11
CA ILE A 72 9.18 -29.20 64.26
C ILE A 72 8.31 -30.45 64.23
N VAL A 73 7.98 -30.93 63.02
CA VAL A 73 7.17 -32.13 62.78
C VAL A 73 7.92 -33.11 61.89
N ASP A 74 7.62 -34.40 62.02
CA ASP A 74 8.15 -35.43 61.12
C ASP A 74 7.47 -35.41 59.74
N GLU A 75 7.92 -36.26 58.81
CA GLU A 75 7.35 -36.40 57.47
C GLU A 75 5.85 -36.74 57.48
N THR A 76 5.34 -37.33 58.56
CA THR A 76 3.92 -37.71 58.74
C THR A 76 3.09 -36.60 59.39
N GLY A 77 3.73 -35.48 59.78
CA GLY A 77 3.10 -34.35 60.47
C GLY A 77 2.90 -34.57 61.97
N LYS A 78 3.56 -35.56 62.58
CA LYS A 78 3.55 -35.75 64.03
C LYS A 78 4.54 -34.78 64.68
N LEU A 79 4.10 -34.14 65.76
CA LEU A 79 4.91 -33.19 66.53
C LEU A 79 6.16 -33.88 67.11
N ILE A 80 7.33 -33.29 66.83
CA ILE A 80 8.62 -33.68 67.39
C ILE A 80 8.96 -32.75 68.55
N ASN A 81 9.03 -31.44 68.31
CA ASN A 81 9.32 -30.45 69.35
C ASN A 81 8.61 -29.11 69.07
N TRP A 82 8.35 -28.34 70.12
CA TRP A 82 7.97 -26.93 70.03
C TRP A 82 9.21 -26.05 70.13
N GLU A 83 9.13 -24.84 69.60
CA GLU A 83 10.14 -23.81 69.84
C GLU A 83 10.33 -23.54 71.35
N GLU A 84 11.59 -23.48 71.79
CA GLU A 84 11.98 -23.30 73.20
C GLU A 84 11.86 -21.85 73.68
N ILE A 85 10.65 -21.32 73.68
CA ILE A 85 10.31 -20.00 74.26
C ILE A 85 9.22 -20.17 75.33
N GLU A 86 9.33 -19.45 76.45
CA GLU A 86 8.38 -19.54 77.57
C GLU A 86 6.97 -19.07 77.13
N ASP A 87 6.88 -17.87 76.55
CA ASP A 87 5.62 -17.26 76.10
C ASP A 87 5.35 -17.45 74.60
N ASN A 88 4.09 -17.32 74.18
CA ASN A 88 3.71 -17.31 72.76
C ASN A 88 4.17 -16.01 72.08
N ARG A 89 4.68 -16.10 70.84
CA ARG A 89 4.99 -14.91 70.04
C ARG A 89 3.70 -14.21 69.66
N GLU A 90 3.75 -12.89 69.51
CA GLU A 90 2.57 -12.07 69.24
C GLU A 90 2.79 -11.21 68.00
N LEU A 91 1.77 -11.16 67.13
CA LEU A 91 1.76 -10.38 65.90
C LEU A 91 0.49 -9.54 65.83
N VAL A 92 0.61 -8.27 65.44
CA VAL A 92 -0.54 -7.42 65.07
C VAL A 92 -0.42 -7.07 63.59
N PRO A 93 -1.17 -7.72 62.69
CA PRO A 93 -1.05 -7.48 61.26
C PRO A 93 -1.48 -6.06 60.88
N THR A 94 -0.66 -5.40 60.07
CA THR A 94 -0.92 -4.04 59.57
C THR A 94 -1.57 -4.09 58.19
N GLY A 95 -2.18 -2.99 57.72
CA GLY A 95 -2.93 -2.98 56.45
C GLY A 95 -2.11 -3.11 55.17
N VAL A 96 -0.82 -3.44 55.27
CA VAL A 96 0.12 -3.65 54.16
C VAL A 96 0.67 -5.07 54.27
N GLU A 97 1.05 -5.68 53.14
CA GLU A 97 1.72 -6.99 53.12
C GLU A 97 2.98 -6.94 54.00
N MET A 98 3.19 -7.97 54.83
CA MET A 98 4.28 -7.98 55.80
C MET A 98 4.92 -9.36 55.94
N THR A 99 6.20 -9.35 56.34
CA THR A 99 6.96 -10.56 56.67
C THR A 99 7.39 -10.48 58.14
N VAL A 100 7.09 -11.54 58.89
CA VAL A 100 7.59 -11.76 60.25
C VAL A 100 8.98 -12.35 60.14
N GLU A 101 9.97 -11.64 60.66
CA GLU A 101 11.39 -12.00 60.58
C GLU A 101 11.88 -12.48 61.96
N ASP A 102 11.58 -13.73 62.31
CA ASP A 102 12.11 -14.42 63.48
C ASP A 102 13.41 -15.17 63.18
N ASP A 103 14.06 -14.81 62.08
CA ASP A 103 15.34 -15.34 61.59
C ASP A 103 16.54 -14.47 61.98
N ASN A 104 16.32 -13.43 62.80
CA ASN A 104 17.32 -12.42 63.18
C ASN A 104 18.03 -11.75 61.98
N GLY A 105 17.40 -11.71 60.81
CA GLY A 105 17.98 -11.13 59.60
C GLY A 105 18.94 -12.05 58.84
N LEU A 106 19.14 -13.30 59.27
CA LEU A 106 20.07 -14.25 58.64
C LEU A 106 19.72 -14.53 57.17
N TYR A 107 18.42 -14.62 56.85
CA TYR A 107 17.94 -14.77 55.48
C TYR A 107 18.38 -13.61 54.59
N ARG A 108 18.37 -12.37 55.11
CA ARG A 108 18.82 -11.18 54.36
C ARG A 108 20.32 -11.18 54.13
N GLU A 109 21.11 -11.64 55.10
CA GLU A 109 22.56 -11.77 54.95
C GLU A 109 22.95 -12.87 53.94
N GLN A 110 22.28 -14.03 53.99
CA GLN A 110 22.49 -15.14 53.04
C GLN A 110 22.11 -14.73 51.61
N THR A 111 21.01 -13.98 51.44
CA THR A 111 20.57 -13.46 50.13
C THR A 111 21.31 -12.20 49.67
N GLN A 112 22.01 -11.46 50.56
CA GLN A 112 22.86 -10.33 50.19
C GLN A 112 24.12 -10.72 49.41
N SER A 113 24.60 -11.97 49.53
CA SER A 113 25.65 -12.50 48.66
C SER A 113 25.22 -12.65 47.19
N HIS A 114 23.91 -12.66 46.92
CA HIS A 114 23.32 -12.65 45.57
C HIS A 114 22.92 -11.24 45.07
N LEU A 115 23.07 -10.20 45.88
CA LEU A 115 22.71 -8.82 45.51
C LEU A 115 23.80 -8.10 44.67
N GLU A 116 25.05 -8.57 44.66
CA GLU A 116 26.06 -8.09 43.70
C GLU A 116 25.78 -8.58 42.27
N SER A 117 25.17 -9.76 42.11
CA SER A 117 24.68 -10.25 40.80
C SER A 117 23.37 -9.58 40.41
N TYR A 118 22.52 -9.20 41.37
CA TYR A 118 21.28 -8.47 41.13
C TYR A 118 21.50 -6.98 40.82
N SER A 119 22.55 -6.33 41.36
CA SER A 119 22.95 -4.97 40.96
C SER A 119 23.39 -4.92 39.51
N MET A 120 24.16 -5.91 39.04
CA MET A 120 24.51 -6.02 37.62
C MET A 120 23.30 -6.37 36.75
N ALA A 121 22.33 -7.13 37.28
CA ALA A 121 21.09 -7.43 36.57
C ALA A 121 20.10 -6.25 36.53
N LEU A 122 20.06 -5.40 37.56
CA LEU A 122 19.27 -4.15 37.60
C LEU A 122 19.91 -3.04 36.77
N ASP A 123 21.24 -2.95 36.75
CA ASP A 123 21.96 -2.07 35.83
C ASP A 123 21.81 -2.57 34.38
N ALA A 124 21.78 -3.90 34.17
CA ALA A 124 21.46 -4.49 32.86
C ALA A 124 19.98 -4.34 32.48
N GLU A 125 19.02 -4.43 33.41
CA GLU A 125 17.60 -4.17 33.15
C GLU A 125 17.34 -2.67 32.94
N GLN A 126 17.99 -1.79 33.68
CA GLN A 126 17.95 -0.34 33.43
C GLN A 126 18.65 0.00 32.13
N GLN A 127 19.79 -0.60 31.79
CA GLN A 127 20.40 -0.48 30.47
C GLN A 127 19.50 -1.06 29.38
N LEU A 128 18.81 -2.18 29.59
CA LEU A 128 17.88 -2.75 28.61
C LEU A 128 16.61 -1.90 28.45
N VAL A 129 16.14 -1.24 29.51
CA VAL A 129 15.01 -0.29 29.46
C VAL A 129 15.44 1.05 28.86
N THR A 130 16.69 1.46 29.08
CA THR A 130 17.27 2.67 28.50
C THR A 130 17.65 2.43 27.04
N ASP A 131 18.15 1.25 26.68
CA ASP A 131 18.42 0.79 25.31
C ASP A 131 17.12 0.49 24.57
N SER A 132 16.07 0.01 25.25
CA SER A 132 14.75 -0.15 24.62
C SER A 132 14.09 1.20 24.38
N LYS A 133 14.17 2.15 25.32
CA LYS A 133 13.76 3.53 25.10
C LYS A 133 14.62 4.24 24.05
N GLN A 134 15.93 4.07 24.06
CA GLN A 134 16.81 4.63 23.03
C GLN A 134 16.58 3.97 21.68
N ARG A 135 16.27 2.67 21.61
CA ARG A 135 15.82 2.02 20.38
C ARG A 135 14.44 2.50 19.95
N GLU A 136 13.50 2.70 20.86
CA GLU A 136 12.19 3.27 20.54
C GLU A 136 12.31 4.71 20.08
N ASP A 137 13.17 5.52 20.70
CA ASP A 137 13.47 6.90 20.32
C ASP A 137 14.26 6.93 19.00
N GLN A 138 15.22 6.04 18.77
CA GLN A 138 15.92 5.90 17.49
C GLN A 138 14.98 5.40 16.38
N VAL A 139 14.07 4.46 16.67
CA VAL A 139 13.05 4.00 15.72
C VAL A 139 12.04 5.10 15.46
N THR A 140 11.67 5.88 16.47
CA THR A 140 10.76 7.03 16.33
C THR A 140 11.43 8.14 15.54
N GLN A 141 12.69 8.45 15.82
CA GLN A 141 13.46 9.44 15.10
C GLN A 141 13.81 8.97 13.69
N ALA A 142 14.05 7.68 13.47
CA ALA A 142 14.17 7.09 12.14
C ALA A 142 12.83 7.15 11.39
N ARG A 143 11.69 6.94 12.06
CA ARG A 143 10.36 7.11 11.47
C ARG A 143 10.05 8.56 11.13
N VAL A 144 10.40 9.52 12.00
CA VAL A 144 10.24 10.96 11.76
C VAL A 144 11.17 11.42 10.63
N THR A 145 12.42 10.97 10.64
CA THR A 145 13.39 11.23 9.56
C THR A 145 12.90 10.61 8.25
N TYR A 146 12.37 9.39 8.27
CA TYR A 146 11.76 8.74 7.10
C TYR A 146 10.54 9.51 6.57
N VAL A 147 9.67 10.03 7.45
CA VAL A 147 8.53 10.88 7.05
C VAL A 147 9.04 12.16 6.40
N HIS A 148 10.03 12.83 6.98
CA HIS A 148 10.64 14.02 6.39
C HIS A 148 11.38 13.72 5.08
N GLN A 149 12.07 12.59 4.99
CA GLN A 149 12.76 12.17 3.78
C GLN A 149 11.78 11.84 2.65
N GLN A 150 10.61 11.25 2.96
CA GLN A 150 9.53 11.07 1.99
C GLN A 150 8.86 12.38 1.54
N GLU A 151 8.85 13.40 2.39
CA GLU A 151 8.43 14.76 2.00
C GLU A 151 9.48 15.42 1.09
N MET A 152 10.77 15.27 1.42
CA MET A 152 11.88 15.82 0.62
C MET A 152 12.03 15.14 -0.75
N ASP A 153 11.96 13.81 -0.81
CA ASP A 153 12.03 13.04 -2.07
C ASP A 153 10.83 13.32 -3.00
N SER A 154 9.71 13.78 -2.43
CA SER A 154 8.52 14.18 -3.19
C SER A 154 8.59 15.60 -3.76
N MET A 155 9.57 16.42 -3.38
CA MET A 155 9.72 17.79 -3.91
C MET A 155 10.10 17.74 -5.39
N ILE A 156 9.35 18.47 -6.21
CA ILE A 156 9.62 18.60 -7.65
C ILE A 156 10.96 19.33 -7.84
N ASP A 157 11.90 18.68 -8.52
CA ASP A 157 13.20 19.24 -8.91
C ASP A 157 13.04 20.15 -10.14
N GLU A 158 13.85 21.20 -10.25
CA GLU A 158 13.87 22.12 -11.39
C GLU A 158 14.31 21.40 -12.69
N ASN A 159 14.97 20.26 -12.58
CA ASN A 159 15.37 19.42 -13.71
C ASN A 159 14.25 18.53 -14.28
N ASP A 160 13.12 18.37 -13.59
CA ASP A 160 12.01 17.55 -14.09
C ASP A 160 11.31 18.25 -15.26
N THR A 161 10.89 17.50 -16.27
CA THR A 161 9.95 17.97 -17.31
C THR A 161 8.64 17.23 -17.21
N LEU A 162 7.52 17.94 -17.35
CA LEU A 162 6.19 17.37 -17.42
C LEU A 162 5.72 17.23 -18.87
N LEU A 163 5.34 16.01 -19.25
CA LEU A 163 4.65 15.71 -20.50
C LEU A 163 3.17 15.46 -20.23
N VAL A 164 2.32 16.42 -20.57
CA VAL A 164 0.85 16.27 -20.51
C VAL A 164 0.38 15.62 -21.80
N VAL A 165 -0.23 14.44 -21.68
CA VAL A 165 -0.66 13.60 -22.80
C VAL A 165 -2.17 13.50 -22.79
N SER A 166 -2.82 14.10 -23.78
CA SER A 166 -4.27 14.11 -23.92
C SER A 166 -4.68 13.76 -25.36
N PHE A 167 -5.94 13.37 -25.54
CA PHE A 167 -6.43 13.09 -26.89
C PHE A 167 -6.39 14.33 -27.79
N GLU A 168 -6.95 15.46 -27.34
CA GLU A 168 -6.80 16.74 -28.04
C GLU A 168 -5.72 17.61 -27.37
N LEU A 169 -5.05 18.46 -28.14
CA LEU A 169 -4.19 19.52 -27.61
C LEU A 169 -5.00 20.60 -26.87
N PRO A 170 -4.37 21.36 -25.94
CA PRO A 170 -5.00 22.51 -25.30
C PRO A 170 -5.26 23.68 -26.25
N VAL A 171 -4.76 23.60 -27.48
CA VAL A 171 -4.97 24.53 -28.59
C VAL A 171 -5.47 23.77 -29.82
N LYS A 172 -6.28 24.42 -30.65
CA LYS A 172 -6.75 23.90 -31.94
C LYS A 172 -6.16 24.69 -33.09
N VAL A 173 -5.91 24.00 -34.19
CA VAL A 173 -5.46 24.62 -35.44
C VAL A 173 -6.62 24.62 -36.43
N SER A 174 -6.83 25.77 -37.07
CA SER A 174 -7.83 25.95 -38.13
C SER A 174 -7.17 26.60 -39.34
N LYS A 175 -7.61 26.24 -40.55
CA LYS A 175 -7.16 26.88 -41.78
C LYS A 175 -8.05 28.09 -42.08
N SER A 176 -7.45 29.29 -42.18
CA SER A 176 -8.12 30.53 -42.55
C SER A 176 -8.60 30.48 -44.01
N GLU A 177 -9.51 31.40 -44.38
CA GLU A 177 -9.96 31.60 -45.77
C GLU A 177 -8.78 31.93 -46.72
N ASP A 178 -7.74 32.60 -46.20
CA ASP A 178 -6.50 32.92 -46.92
C ASP A 178 -5.52 31.72 -47.03
N GLY A 179 -5.90 30.55 -46.51
CA GLY A 179 -5.10 29.32 -46.56
C GLY A 179 -4.03 29.18 -45.48
N GLN A 180 -3.84 30.18 -44.60
CA GLN A 180 -2.89 30.12 -43.48
C GLN A 180 -3.44 29.36 -42.28
N PHE A 181 -2.58 28.68 -41.53
CA PHE A 181 -2.95 28.00 -40.29
C PHE A 181 -2.96 28.98 -39.11
N VAL A 182 -4.06 28.96 -38.34
CA VAL A 182 -4.29 29.81 -37.18
C VAL A 182 -4.51 28.95 -35.94
N VAL A 183 -3.85 29.32 -34.84
CA VAL A 183 -3.97 28.65 -33.54
C VAL A 183 -5.04 29.36 -32.70
N THR A 184 -5.99 28.58 -32.18
CA THR A 184 -7.05 29.03 -31.28
C THR A 184 -7.03 28.20 -29.99
N PRO A 185 -7.52 28.70 -28.85
CA PRO A 185 -7.64 27.89 -27.64
C PRO A 185 -8.55 26.67 -27.83
N GLY A 186 -8.24 25.57 -27.16
CA GLY A 186 -9.06 24.36 -27.16
C GLY A 186 -10.45 24.59 -26.55
N LYS A 187 -11.41 23.73 -26.94
CA LYS A 187 -12.82 23.85 -26.55
C LYS A 187 -13.13 23.29 -25.16
N THR A 188 -12.35 22.33 -24.67
CA THR A 188 -12.54 21.73 -23.34
C THR A 188 -12.10 22.72 -22.26
N ALA A 189 -12.79 22.78 -21.11
CA ALA A 189 -12.47 23.79 -20.09
C ALA A 189 -11.13 23.49 -19.36
N LEU A 190 -10.80 22.21 -19.15
CA LEU A 190 -9.69 21.81 -18.31
C LEU A 190 -8.31 21.99 -18.96
N LEU A 191 -8.06 21.33 -20.09
CA LEU A 191 -6.70 21.29 -20.69
C LEU A 191 -6.18 22.68 -21.07
N PRO A 192 -6.97 23.59 -21.68
CA PRO A 192 -6.54 24.96 -21.94
C PRO A 192 -6.27 25.75 -20.66
N THR A 193 -7.07 25.56 -19.61
CA THR A 193 -6.83 26.22 -18.30
C THR A 193 -5.52 25.73 -17.70
N LEU A 194 -5.29 24.41 -17.67
CA LEU A 194 -4.04 23.81 -17.19
C LEU A 194 -2.83 24.34 -18.00
N TYR A 195 -2.97 24.41 -19.32
CA TYR A 195 -1.95 24.93 -20.23
C TYR A 195 -1.66 26.43 -20.02
N GLN A 196 -2.68 27.24 -19.70
CA GLN A 196 -2.47 28.66 -19.34
C GLN A 196 -1.67 28.79 -18.04
N GLN A 197 -1.87 27.88 -17.09
CA GLN A 197 -1.13 27.88 -15.83
C GLN A 197 0.29 27.31 -15.97
N ARG A 198 0.69 26.76 -17.12
CA ARG A 198 2.00 26.11 -17.30
C ARG A 198 3.19 26.98 -16.90
N LYS A 199 3.11 28.29 -17.18
CA LYS A 199 4.18 29.25 -16.85
C LYS A 199 4.29 29.56 -15.34
N LYS A 200 3.27 29.21 -14.55
CA LYS A 200 3.28 29.35 -13.08
C LYS A 200 3.82 28.10 -12.40
N THR A 201 3.94 26.98 -13.12
CA THR A 201 4.54 25.75 -12.58
C THR A 201 6.06 25.92 -12.49
N LYS A 202 6.70 25.21 -11.54
CA LYS A 202 8.16 25.25 -11.35
C LYS A 202 8.95 24.50 -12.42
N ILE A 203 8.27 23.74 -13.27
CA ILE A 203 8.89 22.83 -14.25
C ILE A 203 8.43 23.15 -15.66
N PRO A 204 9.25 22.89 -16.69
CA PRO A 204 8.81 22.96 -18.07
C PRO A 204 7.67 21.95 -18.33
N VAL A 205 6.63 22.42 -19.01
CA VAL A 205 5.45 21.61 -19.38
C VAL A 205 5.32 21.58 -20.89
N LYS A 206 5.32 20.38 -21.45
CA LYS A 206 5.03 20.13 -22.87
C LYS A 206 3.74 19.34 -23.00
N THR A 207 3.01 19.58 -24.08
CA THR A 207 1.71 18.93 -24.33
C THR A 207 1.75 18.08 -25.60
N ILE A 208 1.14 16.90 -25.56
CA ILE A 208 1.09 15.96 -26.67
C ILE A 208 -0.37 15.59 -26.96
N GLY A 209 -0.82 15.72 -28.20
CA GLY A 209 -2.19 15.39 -28.60
C GLY A 209 -2.54 15.77 -30.04
N TRP A 210 -3.79 15.55 -30.43
CA TRP A 210 -4.29 15.90 -31.77
C TRP A 210 -4.63 17.41 -31.87
N PRO A 211 -4.17 18.14 -32.91
CA PRO A 211 -4.43 19.58 -33.08
C PRO A 211 -5.85 19.96 -33.50
N GLY A 212 -6.77 19.00 -33.61
CA GLY A 212 -8.17 19.25 -33.97
C GLY A 212 -8.43 19.44 -35.46
N ILE A 213 -7.42 19.29 -36.31
CA ILE A 213 -7.51 19.33 -37.77
C ILE A 213 -6.94 18.05 -38.36
N HIS A 214 -7.57 17.57 -39.45
CA HIS A 214 -7.06 16.44 -40.21
C HIS A 214 -6.29 16.95 -41.43
N VAL A 215 -5.06 16.48 -41.59
CA VAL A 215 -4.12 16.91 -42.63
C VAL A 215 -3.35 15.71 -43.15
N GLU A 216 -3.43 15.45 -44.45
CA GLU A 216 -2.74 14.32 -45.11
C GLU A 216 -1.40 14.74 -45.76
N ASP A 217 -1.24 16.01 -46.17
CA ASP A 217 0.01 16.49 -46.80
C ASP A 217 1.11 16.63 -45.73
N PRO A 218 2.25 15.93 -45.88
CA PRO A 218 3.38 16.06 -44.95
C PRO A 218 3.90 17.50 -44.80
N ARG A 219 3.77 18.35 -45.83
CA ARG A 219 4.22 19.74 -45.77
C ARG A 219 3.36 20.58 -44.83
N ASP A 220 2.04 20.37 -44.90
CA ASP A 220 1.09 21.03 -44.01
C ASP A 220 1.28 20.50 -42.56
N GLN A 221 1.63 19.22 -42.37
CA GLN A 221 1.99 18.66 -41.05
C GLN A 221 3.24 19.33 -40.48
N GLU A 222 4.31 19.48 -41.27
CA GLU A 222 5.53 20.18 -40.84
C GLU A 222 5.27 21.65 -40.51
N GLU A 223 4.43 22.34 -41.28
CA GLU A 223 4.04 23.73 -41.02
C GLU A 223 3.30 23.85 -39.67
N ILE A 224 2.36 22.93 -39.41
CA ILE A 224 1.62 22.87 -38.14
C ILE A 224 2.55 22.53 -36.97
N GLU A 225 3.50 21.61 -37.15
CA GLU A 225 4.50 21.29 -36.13
C GLU A 225 5.35 22.50 -35.75
N ARG A 226 5.83 23.26 -36.75
CA ARG A 226 6.60 24.50 -36.50
C ARG A 226 5.76 25.55 -35.80
N LEU A 227 4.50 25.71 -36.21
CA LEU A 227 3.57 26.65 -35.59
C LEU A 227 3.29 26.28 -34.12
N LEU A 228 3.14 25.00 -33.81
CA LEU A 228 2.84 24.51 -32.46
C LEU A 228 4.08 24.41 -31.55
N ALA A 229 5.30 24.44 -32.11
CA ALA A 229 6.54 24.46 -31.36
C ALA A 229 6.63 25.69 -30.43
N ASP A 230 6.16 26.85 -30.88
CA ASP A 230 6.09 28.09 -30.08
C ASP A 230 5.11 27.98 -28.89
N TYR A 231 4.26 26.96 -28.90
CA TYR A 231 3.27 26.68 -27.87
C TYR A 231 3.68 25.52 -26.96
N ASP A 232 4.89 24.95 -27.09
CA ASP A 232 5.30 23.73 -26.36
C ASP A 232 4.34 22.55 -26.62
N CYS A 233 3.74 22.51 -27.81
CA CYS A 233 2.75 21.52 -28.23
C CYS A 233 3.34 20.60 -29.31
N HIS A 234 3.28 19.29 -29.07
CA HIS A 234 3.68 18.26 -30.03
C HIS A 234 2.42 17.61 -30.62
N PRO A 235 2.09 17.90 -31.90
CA PRO A 235 0.90 17.33 -32.52
C PRO A 235 1.07 15.84 -32.82
N VAL A 236 -0.06 15.13 -32.77
CA VAL A 236 -0.19 13.76 -33.26
C VAL A 236 -1.18 13.77 -34.42
N PHE A 237 -0.77 13.24 -35.57
CA PHE A 237 -1.57 13.20 -36.79
C PHE A 237 -2.08 11.77 -37.07
N PRO A 238 -3.27 11.41 -36.58
CA PRO A 238 -3.85 10.10 -36.84
C PRO A 238 -4.46 10.00 -38.26
N PRO A 239 -4.41 8.82 -38.90
CA PRO A 239 -5.15 8.56 -40.14
C PRO A 239 -6.66 8.74 -39.92
N LYS A 240 -7.36 9.39 -40.87
CA LYS A 240 -8.78 9.77 -40.71
C LYS A 240 -9.68 8.57 -40.40
N LYS A 241 -9.56 7.51 -41.20
CA LYS A 241 -10.39 6.31 -41.06
C LYS A 241 -10.22 5.66 -39.69
N GLU A 242 -8.97 5.56 -39.21
CA GLU A 242 -8.68 4.97 -37.90
C GLU A 242 -9.17 5.87 -36.76
N LEU A 243 -9.08 7.20 -36.91
CA LEU A 243 -9.61 8.18 -35.97
C LEU A 243 -11.13 8.07 -35.81
N ASP A 244 -11.85 7.95 -36.94
CA ASP A 244 -13.30 7.85 -36.95
C ASP A 244 -13.78 6.57 -36.24
N GLU A 245 -13.18 5.41 -36.55
CA GLU A 245 -13.50 4.13 -35.89
C GLU A 245 -13.10 4.10 -34.41
N TYR A 246 -11.97 4.74 -34.07
CA TYR A 246 -11.54 4.93 -32.69
C TYR A 246 -12.55 5.76 -31.88
N LEU A 247 -12.98 6.91 -32.42
CA LEU A 247 -13.98 7.76 -31.78
C LEU A 247 -15.33 7.05 -31.67
N ALA A 248 -15.70 6.26 -32.67
CA ALA A 248 -16.87 5.40 -32.62
C ALA A 248 -16.77 4.39 -31.46
N PHE A 249 -15.63 3.72 -31.28
CA PHE A 249 -15.41 2.82 -30.13
C PHE A 249 -15.54 3.53 -28.79
N CYS A 250 -14.84 4.66 -28.65
CA CYS A 250 -14.84 5.49 -27.45
C CYS A 250 -16.26 5.90 -27.03
N HIS A 251 -17.07 6.40 -27.96
CA HIS A 251 -18.40 6.92 -27.62
C HIS A 251 -19.49 5.86 -27.59
N ARG A 252 -19.33 4.77 -28.33
CA ARG A 252 -20.29 3.67 -28.35
C ARG A 252 -20.14 2.73 -27.16
N PHE A 253 -18.91 2.38 -26.81
CA PHE A 253 -18.63 1.38 -25.77
C PHE A 253 -18.13 2.03 -24.48
N LEU A 254 -17.06 2.83 -24.52
CA LEU A 254 -16.45 3.34 -23.30
C LEU A 254 -17.31 4.42 -22.62
N TRP A 255 -17.76 5.43 -23.35
CA TRP A 255 -18.52 6.55 -22.80
C TRP A 255 -19.77 6.10 -22.02
N PRO A 256 -20.69 5.29 -22.59
CA PRO A 256 -21.92 4.92 -21.88
C PRO A 256 -21.60 3.97 -20.72
N LEU A 257 -20.70 3.00 -20.96
CA LEU A 257 -20.32 2.01 -19.96
C LEU A 257 -19.70 2.67 -18.73
N PHE A 258 -18.76 3.61 -18.91
CA PHE A 258 -18.11 4.31 -17.80
C PHE A 258 -19.06 5.24 -17.04
N HIS A 259 -20.14 5.71 -17.68
CA HIS A 259 -21.22 6.42 -17.02
C HIS A 259 -22.25 5.49 -16.35
N ASN A 260 -21.96 4.19 -16.17
CA ASN A 260 -22.88 3.18 -15.62
C ASN A 260 -24.17 3.03 -16.43
N VAL A 261 -24.10 3.21 -17.75
CA VAL A 261 -25.23 3.01 -18.67
C VAL A 261 -24.90 1.87 -19.61
N VAL A 262 -25.65 0.77 -19.47
CA VAL A 262 -25.69 -0.27 -20.49
C VAL A 262 -26.74 0.16 -21.51
N ILE A 263 -26.31 0.40 -22.75
CA ILE A 263 -27.24 0.70 -23.84
C ILE A 263 -28.02 -0.59 -24.13
N LEU A 264 -29.23 -0.68 -23.59
CA LEU A 264 -30.14 -1.81 -23.77
C LEU A 264 -31.05 -1.68 -25.00
N ASP A 265 -30.85 -0.64 -25.83
CA ASP A 265 -31.67 -0.43 -27.02
C ASP A 265 -31.51 -1.61 -27.98
N THR A 266 -32.53 -2.46 -28.04
CA THR A 266 -32.59 -3.74 -28.75
C THR A 266 -32.42 -3.58 -30.26
N HIS A 267 -32.67 -2.39 -30.81
CA HIS A 267 -32.40 -2.08 -32.21
C HIS A 267 -30.92 -1.77 -32.50
N SER A 268 -30.14 -1.45 -31.45
CA SER A 268 -28.74 -1.02 -31.53
C SER A 268 -27.73 -2.03 -30.96
N GLN A 269 -28.21 -3.19 -30.47
CA GLN A 269 -27.39 -4.29 -29.94
C GLN A 269 -26.55 -4.94 -31.04
N GLN A 270 -25.56 -4.20 -31.55
CA GLN A 270 -24.52 -4.79 -32.35
C GLN A 270 -23.51 -5.47 -31.44
N PRO A 271 -22.96 -6.62 -31.87
CA PRO A 271 -21.91 -7.30 -31.13
C PRO A 271 -20.69 -6.40 -30.94
N PHE A 272 -19.90 -6.71 -29.92
CA PHE A 272 -18.60 -6.08 -29.71
C PHE A 272 -17.74 -6.21 -30.97
N ASN A 273 -17.21 -5.09 -31.46
CA ASN A 273 -16.39 -5.06 -32.66
C ASN A 273 -14.90 -5.12 -32.30
N ASN A 274 -14.25 -6.25 -32.58
CA ASN A 274 -12.82 -6.45 -32.36
C ASN A 274 -11.93 -5.56 -33.25
N GLU A 275 -12.40 -5.17 -34.44
CA GLU A 275 -11.69 -4.24 -35.33
C GLU A 275 -11.63 -2.85 -34.71
N GLN A 276 -12.75 -2.36 -34.17
CA GLN A 276 -12.82 -1.09 -33.43
C GLN A 276 -11.93 -1.09 -32.18
N TRP A 277 -11.85 -2.23 -31.47
CA TRP A 277 -10.87 -2.39 -30.40
C TRP A 277 -9.42 -2.32 -30.91
N GLY A 278 -9.14 -2.93 -32.06
CA GLY A 278 -7.86 -2.83 -32.76
C GLY A 278 -7.47 -1.38 -33.07
N HIS A 279 -8.42 -0.59 -33.59
CA HIS A 279 -8.23 0.86 -33.81
C HIS A 279 -7.97 1.61 -32.50
N TYR A 280 -8.65 1.27 -31.41
CA TYR A 280 -8.36 1.85 -30.09
C TYR A 280 -6.94 1.57 -29.59
N GLN A 281 -6.46 0.34 -29.76
CA GLN A 281 -5.09 -0.02 -29.44
C GLN A 281 -4.07 0.66 -30.36
N ALA A 282 -4.37 0.78 -31.66
CA ALA A 282 -3.52 1.47 -32.63
C ALA A 282 -3.39 2.96 -32.28
N MET A 283 -4.50 3.63 -31.97
CA MET A 283 -4.50 5.04 -31.56
C MET A 283 -3.70 5.26 -30.28
N ASN A 284 -3.91 4.44 -29.25
CA ASN A 284 -3.14 4.52 -28.00
C ASN A 284 -1.64 4.27 -28.23
N ARG A 285 -1.29 3.38 -29.17
CA ARG A 285 0.11 3.14 -29.56
C ARG A 285 0.72 4.36 -30.24
N LEU A 286 -0.01 5.01 -31.15
CA LEU A 286 0.45 6.21 -31.84
C LEU A 286 0.75 7.36 -30.86
N TRP A 287 -0.11 7.56 -29.85
CA TRP A 287 0.15 8.52 -28.77
C TRP A 287 1.37 8.13 -27.95
N ALA A 288 1.50 6.86 -27.57
CA ALA A 288 2.67 6.39 -26.83
C ALA A 288 3.98 6.56 -27.63
N GLU A 289 3.96 6.37 -28.94
CA GLU A 289 5.12 6.62 -29.81
C GLU A 289 5.48 8.10 -29.87
N ALA A 290 4.50 8.99 -29.91
CA ALA A 290 4.73 10.43 -29.81
C ALA A 290 5.37 10.82 -28.47
N VAL A 291 4.90 10.23 -27.36
CA VAL A 291 5.51 10.41 -26.04
C VAL A 291 6.96 9.94 -26.05
N VAL A 292 7.24 8.74 -26.56
CA VAL A 292 8.60 8.15 -26.56
C VAL A 292 9.60 8.95 -27.39
N ARG A 293 9.16 9.67 -28.44
CA ARG A 293 10.03 10.56 -29.22
C ARG A 293 10.50 11.79 -28.43
N VAL A 294 9.74 12.22 -27.43
CA VAL A 294 9.97 13.46 -26.68
C VAL A 294 10.47 13.19 -25.26
N ALA A 295 10.09 12.06 -24.66
CA ALA A 295 10.35 11.74 -23.26
C ALA A 295 11.78 11.27 -23.00
N HIS A 296 12.35 11.80 -21.91
CA HIS A 296 13.56 11.31 -21.27
C HIS A 296 13.24 10.42 -20.05
N GLU A 297 14.22 9.67 -19.53
CA GLU A 297 14.01 8.72 -18.44
C GLU A 297 13.56 9.37 -17.12
N THR A 298 13.89 10.65 -16.92
CA THR A 298 13.56 11.41 -15.72
C THR A 298 12.19 12.09 -15.78
N ASP A 299 11.55 12.16 -16.96
CA ASP A 299 10.34 12.95 -17.18
C ASP A 299 9.11 12.37 -16.48
N LEU A 300 8.21 13.28 -16.09
CA LEU A 300 6.89 12.97 -15.56
C LEU A 300 5.90 12.92 -16.72
N ILE A 301 5.29 11.76 -16.96
CA ILE A 301 4.32 11.60 -18.05
C ILE A 301 2.93 11.54 -17.45
N TRP A 302 2.07 12.49 -17.80
CA TRP A 302 0.70 12.57 -17.28
C TRP A 302 -0.32 12.34 -18.39
N VAL A 303 -0.89 11.14 -18.42
CA VAL A 303 -1.91 10.71 -19.38
C VAL A 303 -3.31 11.08 -18.87
N HIS A 304 -4.14 11.63 -19.75
CA HIS A 304 -5.49 12.08 -19.44
C HIS A 304 -6.57 11.26 -20.15
N ASP A 305 -7.53 10.81 -19.35
CA ASP A 305 -8.87 10.36 -19.69
C ASP A 305 -9.03 9.01 -20.43
N TYR A 306 -10.28 8.60 -20.60
CA TYR A 306 -10.70 7.29 -21.13
C TYR A 306 -10.26 7.00 -22.57
N HIS A 307 -9.88 8.04 -23.31
CA HIS A 307 -9.29 7.95 -24.63
C HIS A 307 -7.97 7.15 -24.64
N LEU A 308 -7.19 7.27 -23.55
CA LEU A 308 -5.81 6.81 -23.50
C LEU A 308 -5.54 5.77 -22.38
N LEU A 309 -6.55 4.93 -22.04
CA LEU A 309 -6.46 4.00 -20.90
C LEU A 309 -5.35 2.95 -21.03
N VAL A 310 -4.96 2.60 -22.27
CA VAL A 310 -3.91 1.59 -22.54
C VAL A 310 -2.59 2.22 -23.00
N ALA A 311 -2.52 3.54 -23.12
CA ALA A 311 -1.28 4.24 -23.44
C ALA A 311 -0.15 3.98 -22.40
N PRO A 312 -0.41 3.92 -21.07
CA PRO A 312 0.65 3.60 -20.09
C PRO A 312 1.37 2.28 -20.38
N LEU A 313 0.64 1.28 -20.89
CA LEU A 313 1.22 -0.01 -21.28
C LEU A 313 2.16 0.12 -22.48
N PHE A 314 1.82 0.94 -23.48
CA PHE A 314 2.71 1.14 -24.64
C PHE A 314 3.92 2.01 -24.31
N ILE A 315 3.77 3.00 -23.43
CA ILE A 315 4.86 3.86 -22.96
C ILE A 315 5.88 3.01 -22.18
N THR A 316 5.43 2.25 -21.18
CA THR A 316 6.31 1.43 -20.33
C THR A 316 6.96 0.26 -21.07
N ARG A 317 6.43 -0.16 -22.23
CA ARG A 317 7.10 -1.11 -23.13
C ARG A 317 8.38 -0.56 -23.73
N ARG A 318 8.41 0.74 -24.03
CA ARG A 318 9.55 1.41 -24.68
C ARG A 318 10.48 2.01 -23.63
N ILE A 319 9.93 2.64 -22.60
CA ILE A 319 10.67 3.31 -21.52
C ILE A 319 10.29 2.64 -20.20
N ARG A 320 11.03 1.62 -19.78
CA ARG A 320 10.65 0.77 -18.64
C ARG A 320 10.62 1.51 -17.30
N LYS A 321 11.48 2.50 -17.13
CA LYS A 321 11.59 3.35 -15.94
C LYS A 321 10.73 4.63 -16.00
N ALA A 322 9.96 4.84 -17.07
CA ALA A 322 9.10 6.02 -17.19
C ALA A 322 8.17 6.15 -15.99
N ASN A 323 8.04 7.38 -15.46
CA ASN A 323 7.10 7.70 -14.38
C ASN A 323 5.77 8.15 -14.98
N VAL A 324 4.77 7.26 -15.00
CA VAL A 324 3.52 7.48 -15.74
C VAL A 324 2.34 7.64 -14.79
N GLY A 325 1.69 8.80 -14.85
CA GLY A 325 0.41 9.07 -14.21
C GLY A 325 -0.74 8.92 -15.20
N LEU A 326 -1.88 8.41 -14.76
CA LEU A 326 -3.14 8.39 -15.51
C LEU A 326 -4.22 9.09 -14.69
N PHE A 327 -4.90 10.09 -15.22
CA PHE A 327 -6.05 10.71 -14.54
C PHE A 327 -7.33 10.52 -15.34
N LEU A 328 -8.37 9.95 -14.72
CA LEU A 328 -9.67 9.72 -15.35
C LEU A 328 -10.66 10.85 -15.01
N HIS A 329 -11.14 11.55 -16.03
CA HIS A 329 -12.05 12.69 -15.86
C HIS A 329 -13.54 12.29 -15.86
N ILE A 330 -13.85 11.16 -16.47
CA ILE A 330 -15.17 10.53 -16.39
C ILE A 330 -15.30 9.64 -15.14
N PRO A 331 -16.51 9.20 -14.76
CA PRO A 331 -16.68 8.23 -13.69
C PRO A 331 -16.00 6.89 -14.04
N PHE A 332 -15.67 6.10 -13.02
CA PHE A 332 -15.37 4.68 -13.22
C PHE A 332 -16.61 3.84 -12.87
N PRO A 333 -17.03 2.91 -13.72
CA PRO A 333 -18.29 2.20 -13.55
C PRO A 333 -18.21 1.11 -12.50
N SER A 334 -19.36 0.71 -11.95
CA SER A 334 -19.44 -0.41 -11.02
C SER A 334 -18.90 -1.69 -11.66
N SER A 335 -18.42 -2.62 -10.83
CA SER A 335 -17.85 -3.87 -11.35
C SER A 335 -18.86 -4.76 -12.08
N GLU A 336 -20.16 -4.54 -11.89
CA GLU A 336 -21.21 -5.24 -12.65
C GLU A 336 -21.27 -4.74 -14.09
N ILE A 337 -21.29 -3.42 -14.27
CA ILE A 337 -21.34 -2.77 -15.58
C ILE A 337 -20.00 -2.91 -16.30
N PHE A 338 -18.88 -2.76 -15.58
CA PHE A 338 -17.55 -2.93 -16.15
C PHE A 338 -17.32 -4.33 -16.71
N ARG A 339 -17.93 -5.37 -16.10
CA ARG A 339 -17.84 -6.76 -16.58
C ARG A 339 -18.52 -6.98 -17.93
N CYS A 340 -19.45 -6.11 -18.34
CA CYS A 340 -20.07 -6.18 -19.66
C CYS A 340 -19.06 -5.86 -20.78
N LEU A 341 -17.94 -5.20 -20.48
CA LEU A 341 -16.90 -4.93 -21.47
C LEU A 341 -16.09 -6.21 -21.75
N PRO A 342 -16.01 -6.68 -23.01
CA PRO A 342 -15.23 -7.89 -23.34
C PRO A 342 -13.73 -7.72 -23.05
N VAL A 343 -13.18 -6.54 -23.31
CA VAL A 343 -11.75 -6.19 -23.16
C VAL A 343 -11.40 -5.57 -21.79
N ARG A 344 -12.20 -5.90 -20.76
CA ARG A 344 -12.10 -5.35 -19.41
C ARG A 344 -10.75 -5.62 -18.73
N GLU A 345 -10.17 -6.80 -18.95
CA GLU A 345 -8.89 -7.15 -18.33
C GLU A 345 -7.73 -6.39 -18.98
N GLU A 346 -7.75 -6.26 -20.30
CA GLU A 346 -6.76 -5.52 -21.07
C GLU A 346 -6.72 -4.05 -20.67
N ILE A 347 -7.91 -3.43 -20.49
CA ILE A 347 -8.00 -2.04 -20.03
C ILE A 347 -7.46 -1.91 -18.61
N LEU A 348 -7.85 -2.78 -17.67
CA LEU A 348 -7.33 -2.72 -16.30
C LEU A 348 -5.81 -2.92 -16.26
N ARG A 349 -5.27 -3.90 -16.99
CA ARG A 349 -3.82 -4.13 -17.06
C ARG A 349 -3.10 -2.96 -17.73
N GLY A 350 -3.74 -2.33 -18.73
CA GLY A 350 -3.27 -1.10 -19.36
C GLY A 350 -3.14 0.05 -18.37
N MET A 351 -4.19 0.28 -17.59
CA MET A 351 -4.21 1.30 -16.52
C MET A 351 -3.17 0.99 -15.44
N LEU A 352 -3.05 -0.26 -15.00
CA LEU A 352 -2.09 -0.72 -13.97
C LEU A 352 -0.62 -0.68 -14.41
N CYS A 353 -0.34 -0.36 -15.68
CA CYS A 353 1.01 -0.03 -16.12
C CYS A 353 1.44 1.40 -15.72
N ALA A 354 0.49 2.27 -15.34
CA ALA A 354 0.79 3.54 -14.68
C ALA A 354 1.37 3.30 -13.27
N ASP A 355 2.08 4.30 -12.76
CA ASP A 355 2.61 4.36 -11.40
C ASP A 355 1.65 5.09 -10.45
N LEU A 356 0.90 6.07 -10.98
CA LEU A 356 -0.19 6.78 -10.28
C LEU A 356 -1.48 6.77 -11.12
N ILE A 357 -2.62 6.46 -10.50
CA ILE A 357 -3.94 6.59 -11.12
C ILE A 357 -4.81 7.56 -10.31
N GLY A 358 -5.37 8.58 -10.96
CA GLY A 358 -6.17 9.63 -10.36
C GLY A 358 -7.67 9.53 -10.71
N PHE A 359 -8.51 9.80 -9.71
CA PHE A 359 -9.96 9.90 -9.85
C PHE A 359 -10.51 11.14 -9.15
N HIS A 360 -11.61 11.70 -9.64
CA HIS A 360 -12.25 12.86 -9.01
C HIS A 360 -12.82 12.56 -7.61
N PHE A 361 -13.52 11.44 -7.45
CA PHE A 361 -14.22 11.10 -6.20
C PHE A 361 -13.91 9.67 -5.76
N PHE A 362 -13.97 9.44 -4.44
CA PHE A 362 -13.69 8.13 -3.84
C PHE A 362 -14.61 7.02 -4.38
N GLU A 363 -15.85 7.35 -4.75
CA GLU A 363 -16.77 6.36 -5.34
C GLU A 363 -16.20 5.75 -6.63
N TYR A 364 -15.58 6.56 -7.49
CA TYR A 364 -15.00 6.09 -8.76
C TYR A 364 -13.77 5.22 -8.48
N ALA A 365 -12.88 5.69 -7.59
CA ALA A 365 -11.72 4.90 -7.15
C ALA A 365 -12.15 3.56 -6.53
N ARG A 366 -13.19 3.57 -5.68
CA ARG A 366 -13.76 2.36 -5.07
C ARG A 366 -14.24 1.37 -6.13
N HIS A 367 -14.92 1.83 -7.17
CA HIS A 367 -15.36 0.96 -8.25
C HIS A 367 -14.17 0.34 -9.01
N PHE A 368 -13.12 1.14 -9.28
CA PHE A 368 -11.88 0.65 -9.88
C PHE A 368 -11.19 -0.42 -9.03
N LEU A 369 -11.09 -0.19 -7.71
CA LEU A 369 -10.51 -1.15 -6.76
C LEU A 369 -11.29 -2.47 -6.74
N VAL A 370 -12.62 -2.40 -6.70
CA VAL A 370 -13.49 -3.59 -6.73
C VAL A 370 -13.33 -4.32 -8.06
N ALA A 371 -13.20 -3.60 -9.18
CA ALA A 371 -12.93 -4.22 -10.48
C ALA A 371 -11.57 -4.91 -10.52
N CYS A 372 -10.50 -4.28 -10.03
CA CYS A 372 -9.15 -4.89 -9.92
C CYS A 372 -9.17 -6.15 -9.04
N LYS A 373 -9.87 -6.07 -7.91
CA LYS A 373 -10.03 -7.19 -6.98
C LYS A 373 -10.78 -8.36 -7.62
N ARG A 374 -11.95 -8.12 -8.19
CA ARG A 374 -12.81 -9.17 -8.77
C ARG A 374 -12.21 -9.80 -10.03
N LEU A 375 -11.61 -9.00 -10.91
CA LEU A 375 -11.13 -9.45 -12.23
C LEU A 375 -9.69 -9.94 -12.20
N LEU A 376 -8.84 -9.35 -11.37
CA LEU A 376 -7.39 -9.65 -11.35
C LEU A 376 -6.91 -10.23 -10.02
N GLY A 377 -7.77 -10.34 -9.00
CA GLY A 377 -7.39 -10.83 -7.67
C GLY A 377 -6.43 -9.90 -6.93
N ILE A 378 -6.43 -8.61 -7.26
CA ILE A 378 -5.51 -7.61 -6.68
C ILE A 378 -6.19 -6.91 -5.52
N GLU A 379 -5.57 -6.99 -4.35
CA GLU A 379 -6.02 -6.27 -3.15
C GLU A 379 -5.35 -4.91 -3.04
N HIS A 380 -6.04 -3.96 -2.41
CA HIS A 380 -5.46 -2.67 -2.08
C HIS A 380 -4.86 -2.68 -0.68
N HIS A 381 -3.84 -1.87 -0.50
CA HIS A 381 -3.21 -1.61 0.79
C HIS A 381 -3.16 -0.10 1.04
N CYS A 382 -3.21 0.28 2.32
CA CYS A 382 -2.91 1.64 2.73
C CYS A 382 -1.40 1.75 2.95
N ARG A 383 -0.77 2.72 2.31
CA ARG A 383 0.62 3.09 2.54
C ARG A 383 0.72 4.12 3.66
N MET A 384 1.92 4.23 4.24
CA MET A 384 2.27 5.34 5.13
C MET A 384 1.96 6.68 4.44
N GLY A 385 1.42 7.64 5.19
CA GLY A 385 0.90 8.90 4.64
C GLY A 385 -0.57 8.87 4.19
N GLY A 386 -1.28 7.76 4.38
CA GLY A 386 -2.72 7.66 4.09
C GLY A 386 -3.06 7.42 2.61
N PHE A 387 -2.05 7.11 1.79
CA PHE A 387 -2.21 6.83 0.37
C PHE A 387 -2.75 5.42 0.14
N LEU A 388 -3.54 5.27 -0.90
CA LEU A 388 -4.05 3.98 -1.34
C LEU A 388 -3.17 3.43 -2.46
N GLY A 389 -2.83 2.15 -2.39
CA GLY A 389 -2.01 1.48 -3.39
C GLY A 389 -2.54 0.10 -3.78
N LEU A 390 -2.08 -0.39 -4.92
CA LEU A 390 -2.30 -1.74 -5.43
C LEU A 390 -0.95 -2.39 -5.71
N GLU A 391 -0.67 -3.56 -5.14
CA GLU A 391 0.51 -4.35 -5.50
C GLU A 391 0.26 -5.12 -6.81
N TYR A 392 0.89 -4.69 -7.90
CA TYR A 392 0.77 -5.28 -9.21
C TYR A 392 2.13 -5.54 -9.85
N GLY A 393 2.48 -6.82 -9.99
CA GLY A 393 3.75 -7.23 -10.61
C GLY A 393 4.98 -6.80 -9.83
N GLY A 394 4.97 -6.85 -8.49
CA GLY A 394 6.10 -6.39 -7.67
C GLY A 394 6.29 -4.87 -7.66
N ARG A 395 5.31 -4.13 -8.20
CA ARG A 395 5.23 -2.66 -8.15
C ARG A 395 4.01 -2.26 -7.35
N SER A 396 4.09 -1.12 -6.69
CA SER A 396 2.91 -0.49 -6.10
C SER A 396 2.40 0.61 -7.02
N VAL A 397 1.20 0.40 -7.56
CA VAL A 397 0.46 1.44 -8.28
C VAL A 397 -0.29 2.29 -7.26
N MET A 398 0.02 3.58 -7.17
CA MET A 398 -0.61 4.50 -6.24
C MET A 398 -1.94 5.04 -6.79
N LEU A 399 -2.83 5.46 -5.90
CA LEU A 399 -4.12 6.05 -6.23
C LEU A 399 -4.26 7.45 -5.62
N ARG A 400 -4.60 8.44 -6.44
CA ARG A 400 -4.98 9.79 -6.03
C ARG A 400 -6.49 9.94 -6.14
N ILE A 401 -7.10 10.50 -5.10
CA ILE A 401 -8.51 10.94 -5.14
C ILE A 401 -8.54 12.44 -4.90
N GLY A 402 -9.06 13.18 -5.88
CA GLY A 402 -9.19 14.63 -5.80
C GLY A 402 -9.82 15.19 -7.07
N HIS A 403 -10.84 16.02 -6.93
CA HIS A 403 -11.54 16.59 -8.08
C HIS A 403 -10.82 17.82 -8.63
N VAL A 404 -11.01 18.08 -9.92
CA VAL A 404 -10.50 19.30 -10.55
C VAL A 404 -11.26 20.51 -9.99
N HIS A 405 -10.54 21.59 -9.70
CA HIS A 405 -11.10 22.87 -9.31
C HIS A 405 -11.12 23.83 -10.51
N ILE A 406 -11.98 24.85 -10.45
CA ILE A 406 -11.90 25.99 -11.35
C ILE A 406 -10.77 26.93 -10.90
N GLN A 407 -10.19 27.68 -11.83
CA GLN A 407 -9.23 28.74 -11.50
C GLN A 407 -10.01 30.00 -11.10
N TYR A 408 -10.43 30.06 -9.83
CA TYR A 408 -11.40 31.04 -9.33
C TYR A 408 -10.98 32.49 -9.59
N ASP A 409 -9.76 32.87 -9.21
CA ASP A 409 -9.28 34.26 -9.33
C ASP A 409 -9.17 34.74 -10.79
N ASP A 410 -8.68 33.88 -11.69
CA ASP A 410 -8.54 34.21 -13.11
C ASP A 410 -9.92 34.40 -13.76
N LEU A 411 -10.87 33.52 -13.44
CA LEU A 411 -12.25 33.61 -13.92
C LEU A 411 -12.96 34.85 -13.35
N ARG A 412 -12.72 35.16 -12.08
CA ARG A 412 -13.27 36.36 -11.43
C ARG A 412 -12.77 37.64 -12.10
N THR A 413 -11.45 37.72 -12.32
CA THR A 413 -10.82 38.86 -12.98
C THR A 413 -11.35 39.05 -14.41
N MET A 414 -11.55 37.95 -15.14
CA MET A 414 -12.14 37.99 -16.48
C MET A 414 -13.56 38.56 -16.48
N ILE A 415 -14.42 38.10 -15.57
CA ILE A 415 -15.82 38.57 -15.47
C ILE A 415 -15.88 40.05 -15.10
N GLU A 416 -15.02 40.51 -14.19
CA GLU A 416 -15.02 41.91 -13.74
C GLU A 416 -14.43 42.87 -14.77
N SER A 417 -13.44 42.43 -15.55
CA SER A 417 -12.77 43.24 -16.57
C SER A 417 -13.48 43.28 -17.92
N SER A 418 -14.29 42.29 -18.27
CA SER A 418 -14.96 42.22 -19.57
C SER A 418 -16.24 43.07 -19.61
N ASP A 419 -16.20 44.17 -20.35
CA ASP A 419 -17.39 44.99 -20.59
C ASP A 419 -18.40 44.30 -21.52
N GLU A 420 -17.96 43.36 -22.34
CA GLU A 420 -18.83 42.53 -23.16
C GLU A 420 -19.73 41.62 -22.32
N ILE A 421 -19.17 40.97 -21.29
CA ILE A 421 -19.95 40.13 -20.36
C ILE A 421 -21.01 41.00 -19.66
N LYS A 422 -20.61 42.17 -19.14
CA LYS A 422 -21.54 43.10 -18.47
C LYS A 422 -22.68 43.55 -19.39
N ARG A 423 -22.36 43.91 -20.64
CA ARG A 423 -23.36 44.28 -21.65
C ARG A 423 -24.32 43.14 -21.92
N MET A 424 -23.82 41.94 -22.22
CA MET A 424 -24.67 40.76 -22.46
C MET A 424 -25.53 40.38 -21.25
N THR A 425 -25.00 40.49 -20.03
CA THR A 425 -25.76 40.28 -18.79
C THR A 425 -26.90 41.28 -18.67
N GLN A 426 -26.63 42.56 -18.95
CA GLN A 426 -27.66 43.60 -18.93
C GLN A 426 -28.72 43.39 -20.02
N ASP A 427 -28.31 42.95 -21.22
CA ASP A 427 -29.23 42.62 -22.31
C ASP A 427 -30.17 41.48 -21.91
N ILE A 428 -29.64 40.41 -21.31
CA ILE A 428 -30.45 39.27 -20.82
C ILE A 428 -31.41 39.73 -19.72
N ARG A 429 -30.92 40.51 -18.72
CA ARG A 429 -31.75 40.99 -17.62
C ARG A 429 -32.83 41.98 -18.06
N SER A 430 -32.54 42.84 -19.04
CA SER A 430 -33.51 43.79 -19.60
C SER A 430 -34.56 43.07 -20.44
N LYS A 431 -34.15 42.05 -21.21
CA LYS A 431 -35.07 41.25 -22.02
C LYS A 431 -36.07 40.44 -21.19
N TYR A 432 -35.66 39.98 -20.01
CA TYR A 432 -36.49 39.16 -19.11
C TYR A 432 -36.76 39.87 -17.78
N GLU A 433 -36.93 41.19 -17.82
CA GLU A 433 -37.15 42.02 -16.62
C GLU A 433 -38.37 41.52 -15.82
N GLY A 434 -38.21 41.45 -14.50
CA GLY A 434 -39.27 40.98 -13.57
C GLY A 434 -39.54 39.48 -13.60
N ARG A 435 -38.79 38.68 -14.38
CA ARG A 435 -38.91 37.22 -14.43
C ARG A 435 -37.76 36.53 -13.71
N TYR A 436 -38.05 35.35 -13.14
CA TYR A 436 -37.06 34.47 -12.55
C TYR A 436 -36.40 33.62 -13.64
N ILE A 437 -35.07 33.69 -13.74
CA ILE A 437 -34.30 33.07 -14.83
C ILE A 437 -33.65 31.77 -14.34
N PHE A 438 -34.11 30.64 -14.88
CA PHE A 438 -33.39 29.37 -14.79
C PHE A 438 -32.41 29.29 -15.96
N ALA A 439 -31.11 29.15 -15.66
CA ALA A 439 -30.08 28.93 -16.68
C ALA A 439 -29.61 27.49 -16.69
N SER A 440 -29.28 27.04 -17.89
CA SER A 440 -28.82 25.69 -18.12
C SER A 440 -27.93 25.63 -19.36
N VAL A 441 -26.76 25.00 -19.22
CA VAL A 441 -25.77 24.87 -20.30
C VAL A 441 -25.27 23.42 -20.28
N ASP A 442 -25.60 22.63 -21.29
CA ASP A 442 -25.24 21.21 -21.30
C ASP A 442 -24.83 20.72 -22.69
N ARG A 443 -24.24 19.52 -22.73
CA ARG A 443 -24.03 18.79 -23.98
C ARG A 443 -25.38 18.38 -24.55
N CYS A 444 -25.53 18.50 -25.87
CA CYS A 444 -26.69 17.96 -26.57
C CYS A 444 -26.58 16.43 -26.71
N GLU A 445 -26.67 15.72 -25.58
CA GLU A 445 -26.60 14.26 -25.47
C GLU A 445 -27.61 13.68 -24.47
N ARG A 446 -27.82 12.35 -24.50
CA ARG A 446 -28.82 11.67 -23.66
C ARG A 446 -28.49 11.73 -22.18
N LEU A 447 -27.21 11.66 -21.81
CA LEU A 447 -26.77 11.65 -20.43
C LEU A 447 -26.96 13.01 -19.73
N ALA A 448 -27.06 14.12 -20.48
CA ALA A 448 -27.36 15.45 -19.95
C ALA A 448 -28.80 15.60 -19.43
N GLY A 449 -29.69 14.61 -19.70
CA GLY A 449 -31.04 14.62 -19.15
C GLY A 449 -31.95 15.75 -19.65
N LEU A 450 -31.63 16.36 -20.81
CA LEU A 450 -32.35 17.51 -21.36
C LEU A 450 -33.85 17.26 -21.54
N ILE A 451 -34.24 16.06 -21.99
CA ILE A 451 -35.66 15.70 -22.17
C ILE A 451 -36.39 15.70 -20.82
N LEU A 452 -35.77 15.13 -19.77
CA LEU A 452 -36.33 15.12 -18.42
C LEU A 452 -36.44 16.54 -17.86
N LYS A 453 -35.43 17.39 -18.14
CA LYS A 453 -35.43 18.81 -17.78
C LYS A 453 -36.63 19.55 -18.34
N MET A 454 -36.88 19.41 -19.66
CA MET A 454 -38.02 20.08 -20.31
C MET A 454 -39.36 19.57 -19.77
N ARG A 455 -39.49 18.26 -19.54
CA ARG A 455 -40.72 17.68 -18.95
C ARG A 455 -40.94 18.13 -17.51
N ALA A 456 -39.89 18.22 -16.70
CA ALA A 456 -39.96 18.77 -15.35
C ALA A 456 -40.37 20.23 -15.34
N PHE A 457 -39.84 21.03 -16.27
CA PHE A 457 -40.25 22.42 -16.41
C PHE A 457 -41.72 22.56 -16.85
N GLN A 458 -42.18 21.74 -17.79
CA GLN A 458 -43.60 21.67 -18.16
C GLN A 458 -44.48 21.31 -16.95
N ASN A 459 -44.07 20.30 -16.17
CA ASN A 459 -44.80 19.88 -14.98
C ASN A 459 -44.82 20.98 -13.90
N PHE A 460 -43.72 21.71 -13.72
CA PHE A 460 -43.64 22.88 -12.85
C PHE A 460 -44.65 23.96 -13.25
N LEU A 461 -44.71 24.32 -14.53
CA LEU A 461 -45.69 25.31 -15.02
C LEU A 461 -47.14 24.83 -14.85
N ASN A 462 -47.42 23.54 -15.05
CA ASN A 462 -48.75 22.96 -14.83
C ASN A 462 -49.15 22.95 -13.35
N THR A 463 -48.21 22.61 -12.46
CA THR A 463 -48.47 22.42 -11.02
C THR A 463 -48.56 23.75 -10.28
N TYR A 464 -47.82 24.77 -10.73
CA TYR A 464 -47.69 26.06 -10.05
C TYR A 464 -48.12 27.23 -10.96
N PRO A 465 -49.44 27.52 -11.06
CA PRO A 465 -49.96 28.55 -11.96
C PRO A 465 -49.39 29.96 -11.72
N TYR A 466 -48.95 30.30 -10.51
CA TYR A 466 -48.36 31.61 -10.23
C TYR A 466 -46.99 31.84 -10.89
N ALA A 467 -46.32 30.77 -11.33
CA ALA A 467 -45.04 30.82 -12.03
C ALA A 467 -45.22 31.14 -13.53
N GLN A 468 -46.39 30.87 -14.10
CA GLN A 468 -46.73 31.20 -15.49
C GLN A 468 -46.63 32.71 -15.71
N GLY A 469 -46.10 33.12 -16.87
CA GLY A 469 -45.68 34.50 -17.18
C GLY A 469 -44.50 35.07 -16.39
N LYS A 470 -44.05 34.45 -15.29
CA LYS A 470 -43.02 35.00 -14.37
C LYS A 470 -41.68 34.29 -14.39
N VAL A 471 -41.56 33.18 -15.12
CA VAL A 471 -40.32 32.38 -15.17
C VAL A 471 -39.87 32.16 -16.61
N VAL A 472 -38.57 32.02 -16.81
CA VAL A 472 -37.98 31.61 -18.09
C VAL A 472 -36.88 30.60 -17.86
N LEU A 473 -36.86 29.54 -18.67
CA LEU A 473 -35.74 28.60 -18.77
C LEU A 473 -34.93 28.92 -20.01
N ILE A 474 -33.67 29.34 -19.82
CA ILE A 474 -32.71 29.55 -20.91
C ILE A 474 -31.78 28.33 -20.95
N GLN A 475 -31.97 27.50 -21.97
CA GLN A 475 -31.16 26.30 -22.22
C GLN A 475 -30.27 26.51 -23.44
N TYR A 476 -28.97 26.54 -23.20
CA TYR A 476 -27.97 26.36 -24.26
C TYR A 476 -27.51 24.91 -24.32
N ALA A 477 -27.58 24.30 -25.49
CA ALA A 477 -27.11 22.95 -25.72
C ALA A 477 -26.01 22.96 -26.79
N TYR A 478 -24.78 22.61 -26.43
CA TYR A 478 -23.70 22.58 -27.41
C TYR A 478 -23.59 21.20 -28.07
N PRO A 479 -23.33 21.14 -29.40
CA PRO A 479 -23.22 19.88 -30.13
C PRO A 479 -21.98 19.09 -29.67
N THR A 480 -22.09 17.76 -29.66
CA THR A 480 -20.94 16.87 -29.43
C THR A 480 -20.30 16.49 -30.77
N ILE A 481 -18.98 16.28 -30.79
CA ILE A 481 -18.19 16.04 -32.02
C ILE A 481 -18.62 14.76 -32.75
N SER A 482 -19.27 13.82 -32.06
CA SER A 482 -19.11 12.41 -32.39
C SER A 482 -20.30 11.67 -32.97
N TYR A 483 -21.49 12.26 -33.03
CA TYR A 483 -22.60 11.71 -33.79
C TYR A 483 -23.53 12.84 -34.19
N TRP A 484 -23.22 13.50 -35.32
CA TRP A 484 -24.09 14.52 -35.90
C TRP A 484 -25.54 14.03 -36.02
N ASP A 485 -25.75 12.73 -36.26
CA ASP A 485 -27.09 12.13 -36.41
C ASP A 485 -27.85 12.01 -35.08
N ASP A 486 -27.22 11.52 -33.99
CA ASP A 486 -27.88 11.45 -32.67
C ASP A 486 -28.16 12.85 -32.11
N THR A 487 -27.22 13.80 -32.25
CA THR A 487 -27.44 15.20 -31.87
C THR A 487 -28.59 15.81 -32.68
N SER A 488 -28.69 15.52 -33.98
CA SER A 488 -29.78 16.01 -34.83
C SER A 488 -31.14 15.42 -34.44
N ARG A 489 -31.18 14.12 -34.10
CA ARG A 489 -32.39 13.47 -33.59
C ARG A 489 -32.82 14.08 -32.25
N MET A 490 -31.90 14.25 -31.32
CA MET A 490 -32.16 14.86 -30.03
C MET A 490 -32.61 16.31 -30.16
N ARG A 491 -31.95 17.10 -31.03
CA ARG A 491 -32.35 18.47 -31.34
C ARG A 491 -33.80 18.54 -31.78
N ARG A 492 -34.22 17.68 -32.73
CA ARG A 492 -35.61 17.64 -33.20
C ARG A 492 -36.58 17.32 -32.07
N GLU A 493 -36.29 16.29 -31.28
CA GLU A 493 -37.15 15.89 -30.17
C GLU A 493 -37.29 17.00 -29.11
N LEU A 494 -36.18 17.62 -28.71
CA LEU A 494 -36.17 18.73 -27.76
C LEU A 494 -36.91 19.95 -28.29
N THR A 495 -36.70 20.30 -29.56
CA THR A 495 -37.38 21.45 -30.20
C THR A 495 -38.88 21.24 -30.18
N ASN A 496 -39.36 20.04 -30.55
CA ASN A 496 -40.79 19.71 -30.50
C ASN A 496 -41.39 19.83 -29.08
N ILE A 497 -40.66 19.41 -28.04
CA ILE A 497 -41.10 19.54 -26.64
C ILE A 497 -41.15 21.02 -26.25
N VAL A 498 -40.13 21.80 -26.61
CA VAL A 498 -40.03 23.24 -26.32
C VAL A 498 -41.15 24.01 -26.99
N ASP A 499 -41.39 23.76 -28.28
CA ASP A 499 -42.46 24.41 -29.05
C ASP A 499 -43.82 24.09 -28.44
N LYS A 500 -44.03 22.82 -28.05
CA LYS A 500 -45.25 22.41 -27.34
C LYS A 500 -45.43 23.17 -26.02
N ILE A 501 -44.40 23.25 -25.19
CA ILE A 501 -44.46 23.99 -23.92
C ILE A 501 -44.77 25.47 -24.17
N ASN A 502 -44.07 26.11 -25.11
CA ASN A 502 -44.29 27.52 -25.39
C ASN A 502 -45.70 27.77 -25.94
N THR A 503 -46.23 26.89 -26.79
CA THR A 503 -47.61 26.99 -27.32
C THR A 503 -48.65 26.78 -26.22
N ASP A 504 -48.49 25.74 -25.38
CA ASP A 504 -49.44 25.39 -24.31
C ASP A 504 -49.64 26.54 -23.29
N PHE A 505 -48.64 27.40 -23.11
CA PHE A 505 -48.67 28.52 -22.16
C PHE A 505 -48.67 29.91 -22.83
N GLN A 506 -48.89 30.00 -24.16
CA GLN A 506 -48.89 31.26 -24.91
C GLN A 506 -50.12 32.13 -24.62
N ASP A 507 -51.30 31.50 -24.48
CA ASP A 507 -52.61 32.18 -24.40
C ASP A 507 -52.92 32.83 -23.03
N LEU A 508 -52.13 32.55 -21.98
CA LEU A 508 -52.39 33.00 -20.61
C LEU A 508 -51.74 34.36 -20.25
N ASP A 509 -50.92 34.91 -21.15
CA ASP A 509 -50.16 36.16 -20.94
C ASP A 509 -50.82 37.39 -21.60
N GLU A 510 -51.87 37.22 -22.42
CA GLU A 510 -52.58 38.34 -23.10
C GLU A 510 -53.31 39.28 -22.12
N GLY A 511 -53.55 38.87 -20.88
CA GLY A 511 -54.29 39.63 -19.87
C GLY A 511 -53.53 40.79 -19.20
N ARG A 512 -52.25 41.04 -19.52
CA ARG A 512 -51.42 42.07 -18.85
C ARG A 512 -50.65 43.02 -19.78
N GLY A 513 -51.06 43.16 -21.03
CA GLY A 513 -50.48 44.12 -21.97
C GLY A 513 -51.06 45.54 -21.87
N ALA A 514 -50.81 46.28 -20.77
CA ALA A 514 -51.09 47.72 -20.73
C ALA A 514 -49.95 48.60 -21.33
N SER A 515 -48.91 47.98 -21.88
CA SER A 515 -47.72 48.70 -22.40
C SER A 515 -47.21 48.13 -23.73
N GLY A 516 -48.06 48.08 -24.76
CA GLY A 516 -47.72 48.36 -26.17
C GLY A 516 -46.55 47.65 -26.88
N HIS A 517 -45.87 46.67 -26.29
CA HIS A 517 -44.78 45.91 -26.93
C HIS A 517 -45.18 44.44 -27.02
N THR A 518 -45.72 44.07 -28.18
CA THR A 518 -45.95 42.68 -28.60
C THR A 518 -44.61 42.01 -28.90
N SER A 519 -43.96 41.46 -27.89
CA SER A 519 -42.87 40.48 -28.06
C SER A 519 -43.46 39.09 -27.88
N GLU A 520 -43.17 38.14 -28.76
CA GLU A 520 -43.44 36.72 -28.52
C GLU A 520 -42.77 36.32 -27.20
N PHE A 521 -43.56 35.90 -26.21
CA PHE A 521 -43.07 35.55 -24.89
C PHE A 521 -42.93 34.03 -24.78
N HIS A 522 -41.69 33.56 -24.64
CA HIS A 522 -41.39 32.14 -24.48
C HIS A 522 -40.99 31.81 -23.05
N HIS A 523 -41.58 30.75 -22.52
CA HIS A 523 -41.23 30.17 -21.23
C HIS A 523 -39.94 29.35 -21.28
N VAL A 524 -39.63 28.78 -22.45
CA VAL A 524 -38.40 28.04 -22.69
C VAL A 524 -37.69 28.59 -23.92
N VAL A 525 -36.44 29.02 -23.73
CA VAL A 525 -35.54 29.48 -24.78
C VAL A 525 -34.48 28.41 -24.97
N PHE A 526 -34.63 27.63 -26.03
CA PHE A 526 -33.72 26.54 -26.35
C PHE A 526 -32.88 26.87 -27.59
N GLN A 527 -31.56 26.81 -27.45
CA GLN A 527 -30.65 27.01 -28.58
C GLN A 527 -29.61 25.90 -28.64
N VAL A 528 -29.51 25.24 -29.79
CA VAL A 528 -28.41 24.31 -30.06
C VAL A 528 -27.31 25.00 -30.84
N LYS A 529 -26.29 25.50 -30.14
CA LYS A 529 -25.17 26.24 -30.72
C LYS A 529 -23.89 26.03 -29.91
N GLU A 530 -22.75 26.32 -30.50
CA GLU A 530 -21.54 26.51 -29.71
C GLU A 530 -21.71 27.75 -28.83
N VAL A 531 -21.38 27.63 -27.55
CA VAL A 531 -21.56 28.70 -26.55
C VAL A 531 -20.19 29.26 -26.24
N THR A 532 -20.01 30.56 -26.48
CA THR A 532 -18.76 31.27 -26.12
C THR A 532 -18.63 31.39 -24.60
N ARG A 533 -17.42 31.67 -24.10
CA ARG A 533 -17.18 31.82 -22.65
C ARG A 533 -17.95 33.03 -22.11
N GLU A 534 -17.93 34.10 -22.88
CA GLU A 534 -18.57 35.37 -22.60
C GLU A 534 -20.09 35.20 -22.50
N GLU A 535 -20.72 34.53 -23.47
CA GLU A 535 -22.16 34.22 -23.42
C GLU A 535 -22.52 33.33 -22.22
N LYS A 536 -21.70 32.32 -21.90
CA LYS A 536 -21.94 31.42 -20.78
C LYS A 536 -21.90 32.18 -19.44
N TYR A 537 -20.85 32.96 -19.21
CA TYR A 537 -20.70 33.71 -17.97
C TYR A 537 -21.71 34.85 -17.86
N ALA A 538 -22.05 35.50 -18.97
CA ALA A 538 -23.11 36.50 -18.99
C ALA A 538 -24.46 35.90 -18.58
N LEU A 539 -24.79 34.71 -19.10
CA LEU A 539 -25.97 33.95 -18.69
C LEU A 539 -25.92 33.56 -17.22
N PHE A 540 -24.80 33.05 -16.71
CA PHE A 540 -24.66 32.66 -15.30
C PHE A 540 -24.76 33.87 -14.35
N GLN A 541 -24.26 35.03 -14.72
CA GLN A 541 -24.41 36.26 -13.95
C GLN A 541 -25.86 36.78 -13.98
N ALA A 542 -26.56 36.61 -15.11
CA ALA A 542 -27.96 37.00 -15.27
C ALA A 542 -28.95 35.98 -14.68
N ALA A 543 -28.56 34.75 -14.38
CA ALA A 543 -29.49 33.71 -13.94
C ALA A 543 -29.74 33.75 -12.42
N ASP A 544 -30.96 33.49 -12.00
CA ASP A 544 -31.36 33.39 -10.59
C ASP A 544 -31.15 31.97 -10.04
N CYS A 545 -31.28 30.96 -10.91
CA CYS A 545 -31.04 29.56 -10.59
C CYS A 545 -30.29 28.84 -11.70
N LEU A 546 -29.23 28.09 -11.35
CA LEU A 546 -28.63 27.11 -12.25
C LEU A 546 -29.38 25.78 -12.15
N LEU A 547 -29.78 25.21 -13.29
CA LEU A 547 -30.50 23.95 -13.37
C LEU A 547 -29.70 22.87 -14.13
N ASP A 548 -29.13 21.92 -13.37
CA ASP A 548 -28.48 20.73 -13.91
C ASP A 548 -29.27 19.47 -13.53
N THR A 549 -29.78 18.76 -14.55
CA THR A 549 -30.54 17.51 -14.40
C THR A 549 -29.85 16.35 -15.12
N SER A 550 -28.52 16.38 -15.21
CA SER A 550 -27.74 15.32 -15.86
C SER A 550 -28.06 13.96 -15.24
N ILE A 551 -28.37 12.97 -16.08
CA ILE A 551 -28.67 11.60 -15.67
C ILE A 551 -27.42 10.95 -15.10
N ARG A 552 -26.27 11.17 -15.74
CA ARG A 552 -24.94 10.72 -15.32
C ARG A 552 -23.92 11.71 -15.85
N ASP A 553 -23.03 12.19 -14.98
CA ASP A 553 -21.86 12.96 -15.40
C ASP A 553 -20.69 12.67 -14.45
N GLY A 554 -19.47 12.81 -14.97
CA GLY A 554 -18.24 12.78 -14.19
C GLY A 554 -18.15 14.03 -13.32
N LEU A 555 -17.33 14.98 -13.74
CA LEU A 555 -17.23 16.28 -13.08
C LEU A 555 -17.80 17.37 -13.99
N ASN A 556 -19.00 17.86 -13.65
CA ASN A 556 -19.55 19.06 -14.27
C ASN A 556 -18.96 20.31 -13.59
N LEU A 557 -18.37 21.20 -14.40
CA LEU A 557 -17.77 22.44 -13.89
C LEU A 557 -18.74 23.63 -13.83
N ASN A 558 -19.87 23.56 -14.54
CA ASN A 558 -20.84 24.66 -14.61
C ASN A 558 -21.31 25.14 -13.23
N PRO A 559 -21.60 24.26 -12.24
CA PRO A 559 -22.01 24.73 -10.91
C PRO A 559 -20.93 25.53 -10.19
N PHE A 560 -19.66 25.17 -10.35
CA PHE A 560 -18.56 25.93 -9.76
C PHE A 560 -18.40 27.30 -10.43
N GLU A 561 -18.49 27.34 -11.76
CA GLU A 561 -18.40 28.58 -12.53
C GLU A 561 -19.58 29.52 -12.21
N TYR A 562 -20.79 28.99 -12.05
CA TYR A 562 -21.97 29.76 -11.65
C TYR A 562 -21.79 30.43 -10.29
N ILE A 563 -21.31 29.70 -9.28
CA ILE A 563 -21.02 30.26 -7.95
C ILE A 563 -19.98 31.39 -8.05
N CYS A 564 -18.98 31.23 -8.91
CA CYS A 564 -17.97 32.28 -9.13
C CYS A 564 -18.54 33.54 -9.80
N CYS A 565 -19.54 33.39 -10.69
CA CYS A 565 -20.19 34.53 -11.36
C CYS A 565 -21.06 35.36 -10.40
N ARG A 566 -21.73 34.71 -9.44
CA ARG A 566 -22.80 35.31 -8.60
C ARG A 566 -22.33 36.21 -7.44
N LYS A 567 -21.03 36.29 -7.14
CA LYS A 567 -20.42 37.19 -6.14
C LYS A 567 -21.19 37.30 -4.80
N ASP A 568 -21.74 38.49 -4.50
CA ASP A 568 -22.42 38.86 -3.25
C ASP A 568 -23.93 38.55 -3.29
N GLU A 569 -24.46 38.20 -4.47
CA GLU A 569 -25.87 37.87 -4.69
C GLU A 569 -26.06 36.35 -4.80
N PRO A 570 -26.31 35.64 -3.68
CA PRO A 570 -26.45 34.19 -3.71
C PRO A 570 -27.56 33.78 -4.69
N GLY A 571 -27.21 32.90 -5.62
CA GLY A 571 -28.16 32.30 -6.56
C GLY A 571 -28.55 30.89 -6.10
N ALA A 572 -29.70 30.41 -6.56
CA ALA A 572 -30.11 29.03 -6.33
C ALA A 572 -29.37 28.07 -7.28
N ILE A 573 -29.20 26.81 -6.86
CA ILE A 573 -28.59 25.77 -7.68
C ILE A 573 -29.40 24.49 -7.48
N ILE A 574 -29.96 23.95 -8.56
CA ILE A 574 -30.61 22.65 -8.59
C ILE A 574 -29.67 21.69 -9.32
N LEU A 575 -29.19 20.66 -8.63
CA LEU A 575 -28.22 19.70 -9.17
C LEU A 575 -28.75 18.28 -9.09
N SER A 576 -28.53 17.52 -10.15
CA SER A 576 -28.72 16.08 -10.13
C SER A 576 -27.78 15.40 -9.12
N GLU A 577 -28.31 14.49 -8.31
CA GLU A 577 -27.54 13.63 -7.38
C GLU A 577 -26.55 12.70 -8.10
N PHE A 578 -26.69 12.52 -9.42
CA PHE A 578 -25.86 11.66 -10.24
C PHE A 578 -24.66 12.37 -10.89
N THR A 579 -24.46 13.65 -10.59
CA THR A 579 -23.29 14.43 -11.02
C THR A 579 -22.21 14.40 -9.93
N GLY A 580 -20.93 14.34 -10.30
CA GLY A 580 -19.85 14.35 -9.32
C GLY A 580 -19.81 15.62 -8.47
N CYS A 581 -20.07 16.79 -9.07
CA CYS A 581 -20.08 18.08 -8.36
C CYS A 581 -21.14 18.16 -7.24
N SER A 582 -22.22 17.36 -7.30
CA SER A 582 -23.23 17.29 -6.24
C SER A 582 -22.65 16.90 -4.87
N ARG A 583 -21.51 16.18 -4.87
CA ARG A 583 -20.80 15.76 -3.65
C ARG A 583 -19.91 16.84 -3.07
N ALA A 584 -19.46 17.77 -3.90
CA ALA A 584 -18.57 18.86 -3.52
C ALA A 584 -19.35 20.07 -2.98
N LEU A 585 -20.56 20.32 -3.49
CA LEU A 585 -21.35 21.51 -3.18
C LEU A 585 -22.41 21.24 -2.10
N ALA A 586 -22.43 22.08 -1.07
CA ALA A 586 -23.39 22.01 0.03
C ALA A 586 -24.65 22.86 -0.21
N SER A 587 -24.54 23.93 -1.02
CA SER A 587 -25.66 24.85 -1.32
C SER A 587 -26.72 24.28 -2.25
N ALA A 588 -26.36 23.27 -3.05
CA ALA A 588 -27.21 22.75 -4.10
C ALA A 588 -28.44 21.99 -3.58
N LEU A 589 -29.61 22.29 -4.18
CA LEU A 589 -30.83 21.50 -4.07
C LEU A 589 -30.67 20.23 -4.91
N ARG A 590 -30.35 19.12 -4.24
CA ARG A 590 -30.12 17.83 -4.90
C ARG A 590 -31.44 17.22 -5.35
N VAL A 591 -31.50 16.82 -6.61
CA VAL A 591 -32.68 16.20 -7.21
C VAL A 591 -32.32 14.89 -7.89
N ASN A 592 -33.29 13.99 -7.91
CA ASN A 592 -33.25 12.85 -8.81
C ASN A 592 -33.97 13.24 -10.11
N PRO A 593 -33.26 13.37 -11.25
CA PRO A 593 -33.84 13.84 -12.50
C PRO A 593 -34.93 12.92 -13.06
N TRP A 594 -35.01 11.67 -12.62
CA TRP A 594 -36.04 10.72 -13.03
C TRP A 594 -37.39 10.96 -12.35
N LYS A 595 -37.39 11.65 -11.20
CA LYS A 595 -38.62 12.02 -10.49
C LYS A 595 -38.98 13.48 -10.80
N ILE A 596 -39.74 13.64 -11.88
CA ILE A 596 -40.15 14.93 -12.47
C ILE A 596 -40.80 15.85 -11.41
N GLU A 597 -41.60 15.29 -10.51
CA GLU A 597 -42.27 16.02 -9.43
C GLU A 597 -41.27 16.65 -8.47
N ASN A 598 -40.24 15.89 -8.06
CA ASN A 598 -39.19 16.40 -7.17
C ASN A 598 -38.40 17.53 -7.81
N VAL A 599 -38.12 17.45 -9.11
CA VAL A 599 -37.44 18.54 -9.84
C VAL A 599 -38.32 19.78 -9.89
N SER A 600 -39.62 19.60 -10.11
CA SER A 600 -40.62 20.69 -10.12
C SER A 600 -40.73 21.36 -8.74
N GLU A 601 -40.80 20.58 -7.67
CA GLU A 601 -40.77 21.08 -6.29
C GLU A 601 -39.46 21.80 -5.93
N ALA A 602 -38.34 21.39 -6.53
CA ALA A 602 -37.06 22.06 -6.33
C ALA A 602 -37.01 23.41 -7.07
N MET A 603 -37.58 23.50 -8.28
CA MET A 603 -37.76 24.76 -9.01
C MET A 603 -38.65 25.73 -8.22
N ASP A 604 -39.74 25.22 -7.67
CA ASP A 604 -40.63 25.99 -6.80
C ASP A 604 -39.92 26.53 -5.56
N ARG A 605 -39.22 25.64 -4.84
CA ARG A 605 -38.41 26.03 -3.69
C ARG A 605 -37.34 27.05 -4.05
N ALA A 606 -36.65 26.90 -5.18
CA ALA A 606 -35.64 27.87 -5.63
C ALA A 606 -36.25 29.26 -5.90
N MET A 607 -37.46 29.31 -6.46
CA MET A 607 -38.17 30.56 -6.74
C MET A 607 -38.69 31.24 -5.48
N ASN A 608 -39.17 30.47 -4.50
CA ASN A 608 -39.85 30.98 -3.30
C ASN A 608 -38.99 31.01 -2.03
N SER A 609 -37.81 30.38 -2.02
CA SER A 609 -36.96 30.31 -0.82
C SER A 609 -36.54 31.70 -0.35
N THR A 610 -36.62 31.94 0.96
CA THR A 610 -36.05 33.14 1.58
C THR A 610 -34.53 33.07 1.51
N PHE A 611 -33.91 34.20 1.13
CA PHE A 611 -32.46 34.29 0.88
C PHE A 611 -31.58 33.90 2.08
N GLU A 612 -32.10 33.93 3.31
CA GLU A 612 -31.30 33.71 4.52
C GLU A 612 -30.84 32.26 4.70
N GLU A 613 -31.69 31.26 4.39
CA GLU A 613 -31.33 29.85 4.59
C GLU A 613 -30.32 29.31 3.56
N SER A 614 -30.31 29.87 2.35
CA SER A 614 -29.45 29.43 1.24
C SER A 614 -28.11 30.17 1.22
N ARG A 615 -28.07 31.43 1.70
CA ARG A 615 -26.87 32.28 1.70
C ARG A 615 -25.70 31.64 2.44
N ASP A 616 -25.91 31.11 3.64
CA ASP A 616 -24.82 30.56 4.44
C ASP A 616 -24.15 29.35 3.77
N ARG A 617 -24.93 28.48 3.11
CA ARG A 617 -24.38 27.34 2.36
C ARG A 617 -23.68 27.81 1.09
N PHE A 618 -24.26 28.79 0.39
CA PHE A 618 -23.66 29.38 -0.80
C PHE A 618 -22.30 30.02 -0.49
N LEU A 619 -22.18 30.79 0.59
CA LEU A 619 -20.93 31.40 1.04
C LEU A 619 -19.87 30.37 1.42
N ARG A 620 -20.27 29.24 2.03
CA ARG A 620 -19.33 28.12 2.30
C ARG A 620 -18.79 27.52 1.02
N ASP A 621 -19.65 27.27 0.04
CA ASP A 621 -19.22 26.74 -1.26
C ASP A 621 -18.34 27.75 -2.00
N GLN A 622 -18.67 29.05 -1.95
CA GLN A 622 -17.85 30.10 -2.52
C GLN A 622 -16.45 30.14 -1.87
N ASN A 623 -16.39 30.11 -0.53
CA ASN A 623 -15.13 30.05 0.20
C ASN A 623 -14.32 28.78 -0.13
N TYR A 624 -14.98 27.64 -0.29
CA TYR A 624 -14.36 26.40 -0.74
C TYR A 624 -13.71 26.55 -2.12
N LEU A 625 -14.42 27.19 -3.07
CA LEU A 625 -13.91 27.41 -4.42
C LEU A 625 -12.81 28.47 -4.49
N GLN A 626 -12.83 29.48 -3.62
CA GLN A 626 -11.77 30.48 -3.53
C GLN A 626 -10.42 29.89 -3.11
N HIS A 627 -10.42 28.88 -2.24
CA HIS A 627 -9.18 28.24 -1.76
C HIS A 627 -8.67 27.11 -2.67
N GLY A 628 -9.52 26.62 -3.57
CA GLY A 628 -9.17 25.61 -4.57
C GLY A 628 -8.71 26.25 -5.87
N SER A 629 -7.77 25.62 -6.56
CA SER A 629 -7.35 26.07 -7.89
C SER A 629 -6.96 24.89 -8.77
N THR A 630 -7.12 25.03 -10.10
CA THR A 630 -6.69 24.00 -11.05
C THR A 630 -5.19 23.76 -10.94
N LEU A 631 -4.41 24.83 -10.72
CA LEU A 631 -2.96 24.75 -10.52
C LEU A 631 -2.61 23.91 -9.28
N ARG A 632 -3.24 24.18 -8.14
CA ARG A 632 -2.97 23.44 -6.89
C ARG A 632 -3.32 21.95 -7.05
N TRP A 633 -4.46 21.64 -7.66
CA TRP A 633 -4.82 20.25 -7.96
C TRP A 633 -3.76 19.55 -8.82
N ALA A 634 -3.24 20.24 -9.84
CA ALA A 634 -2.18 19.72 -10.69
C ALA A 634 -0.87 19.51 -9.92
N GLU A 635 -0.43 20.50 -9.13
CA GLU A 635 0.76 20.39 -8.30
C GLU A 635 0.67 19.22 -7.30
N GLU A 636 -0.47 19.04 -6.64
CA GLU A 636 -0.70 17.90 -5.76
C GLU A 636 -0.62 16.56 -6.50
N PHE A 637 -1.17 16.47 -7.72
CA PHE A 637 -1.04 15.27 -8.55
C PHE A 637 0.42 15.01 -8.95
N LEU A 638 1.18 16.06 -9.30
CA LEU A 638 2.59 15.94 -9.69
C LEU A 638 3.48 15.50 -8.54
N LEU A 639 3.24 16.02 -7.32
CA LEU A 639 3.93 15.57 -6.11
C LEU A 639 3.69 14.07 -5.85
N ASP A 640 2.43 13.63 -5.95
CA ASP A 640 2.09 12.22 -5.79
C ASP A 640 2.66 11.36 -6.95
N LEU A 641 2.72 11.89 -8.17
CA LEU A 641 3.30 11.20 -9.32
C LEU A 641 4.81 11.01 -9.13
N ARG A 642 5.52 12.05 -8.68
CA ARG A 642 6.95 11.98 -8.35
C ARG A 642 7.20 10.97 -7.22
N ARG A 643 6.36 10.97 -6.18
CA ARG A 643 6.42 9.99 -5.08
C ARG A 643 6.17 8.55 -5.56
N SER A 644 5.36 8.37 -6.60
CA SER A 644 5.07 7.05 -7.17
C SER A 644 6.16 6.50 -8.10
N ARG A 645 7.24 7.28 -8.33
CA ARG A 645 8.35 6.91 -9.21
C ARG A 645 8.89 5.52 -8.84
N LYS A 646 9.16 4.75 -9.90
CA LYS A 646 9.83 3.46 -9.82
C LYS A 646 11.17 3.59 -9.09
N ARG A 647 11.45 2.68 -8.14
CA ARG A 647 12.67 2.72 -7.34
C ARG A 647 13.89 2.38 -8.20
N GLU A 648 15.01 3.04 -7.92
CA GLU A 648 16.25 2.85 -8.70
C GLU A 648 16.92 1.50 -8.45
N ASP A 649 16.75 0.95 -7.25
CA ASP A 649 17.27 -0.35 -6.77
C ASP A 649 16.54 -1.57 -7.36
N MET A 650 15.53 -1.35 -8.20
CA MET A 650 14.73 -2.39 -8.82
C MET A 650 14.95 -2.52 -10.33
N LEU A 651 14.97 -3.76 -10.80
CA LEU A 651 14.90 -4.11 -12.21
C LEU A 651 13.44 -4.21 -12.66
N TYR A 652 13.13 -3.52 -13.76
CA TYR A 652 11.81 -3.56 -14.38
C TYR A 652 11.86 -4.34 -15.68
N VAL A 653 11.21 -5.50 -15.70
CA VAL A 653 11.17 -6.38 -16.87
C VAL A 653 9.75 -6.47 -17.44
N SER A 654 9.70 -6.54 -18.77
CA SER A 654 8.47 -6.77 -19.52
C SER A 654 8.15 -8.26 -19.54
N TRP A 655 6.92 -8.64 -19.17
CA TRP A 655 6.46 -10.02 -19.21
C TRP A 655 5.15 -10.16 -19.97
N GLY A 656 5.05 -11.17 -20.84
CA GLY A 656 3.85 -11.49 -21.63
C GLY A 656 3.73 -10.74 -22.96
N PHE A 657 2.86 -11.23 -23.83
CA PHE A 657 2.57 -10.66 -25.15
C PHE A 657 1.13 -10.16 -25.24
N GLY A 658 0.87 -9.16 -26.08
CA GLY A 658 -0.49 -8.63 -26.33
C GLY A 658 -1.20 -8.20 -25.04
N ALA A 659 -2.37 -8.78 -24.79
CA ALA A 659 -3.23 -8.61 -23.60
C ALA A 659 -2.64 -9.15 -22.28
N GLY A 660 -1.64 -10.03 -22.36
CA GLY A 660 -0.95 -10.62 -21.21
C GLY A 660 0.20 -9.77 -20.67
N TYR A 661 0.50 -8.63 -21.30
CA TYR A 661 1.64 -7.80 -20.94
C TYR A 661 1.49 -7.17 -19.56
N ARG A 662 2.58 -7.23 -18.81
CA ARG A 662 2.74 -6.59 -17.50
C ARG A 662 4.19 -6.18 -17.27
N VAL A 663 4.38 -5.15 -16.46
CA VAL A 663 5.70 -4.72 -15.98
C VAL A 663 5.94 -5.34 -14.61
N LEU A 664 7.00 -6.12 -14.49
CA LEU A 664 7.42 -6.75 -13.24
C LEU A 664 8.58 -5.97 -12.63
N GLY A 665 8.45 -5.57 -11.35
CA GLY A 665 9.54 -5.05 -10.52
C GLY A 665 10.18 -6.19 -9.73
N MET A 666 11.49 -6.32 -9.82
CA MET A 666 12.32 -7.30 -9.12
C MET A 666 13.52 -6.61 -8.51
N ASP A 667 14.15 -7.20 -7.50
CA ASP A 667 15.42 -6.67 -6.96
C ASP A 667 16.50 -6.65 -8.06
N GLN A 668 17.38 -5.64 -8.07
CA GLN A 668 18.43 -5.55 -9.08
C GLN A 668 19.42 -6.70 -9.08
N HIS A 669 19.56 -7.39 -7.94
CA HIS A 669 20.41 -8.56 -7.80
C HIS A 669 19.66 -9.87 -8.12
N PHE A 670 18.37 -9.80 -8.47
CA PHE A 670 17.53 -10.95 -8.76
C PHE A 670 17.93 -11.64 -10.07
N ARG A 671 18.75 -12.67 -9.96
CA ARG A 671 19.29 -13.41 -11.11
C ARG A 671 18.87 -14.88 -11.11
N HIS A 672 18.94 -15.53 -12.27
CA HIS A 672 18.83 -16.99 -12.31
C HIS A 672 19.99 -17.60 -11.51
N LEU A 673 19.73 -18.65 -10.75
CA LEU A 673 20.75 -19.27 -9.92
C LEU A 673 21.75 -20.04 -10.80
N GLU A 674 22.95 -19.49 -10.95
CA GLU A 674 24.05 -20.16 -11.67
C GLU A 674 24.57 -21.36 -10.87
N VAL A 675 24.17 -22.56 -11.31
CA VAL A 675 24.55 -23.84 -10.68
C VAL A 675 26.07 -23.99 -10.53
N THR A 676 26.83 -23.44 -11.48
CA THR A 676 28.30 -23.46 -11.44
C THR A 676 28.88 -22.67 -10.26
N GLU A 677 28.32 -21.50 -9.94
CA GLU A 677 28.76 -20.69 -8.80
C GLU A 677 28.50 -21.42 -7.49
N VAL A 678 27.32 -22.02 -7.36
CA VAL A 678 26.93 -22.83 -6.19
C VAL A 678 27.88 -24.01 -6.02
N ILE A 679 28.22 -24.73 -7.09
CA ILE A 679 29.18 -25.85 -7.03
C ILE A 679 30.58 -25.38 -6.62
N GLN A 680 31.05 -24.24 -7.13
CA GLN A 680 32.38 -23.72 -6.79
C GLN A 680 32.47 -23.34 -5.31
N ALA A 681 31.46 -22.64 -4.79
CA ALA A 681 31.35 -22.30 -3.38
C ALA A 681 31.22 -23.57 -2.52
N PHE A 682 30.36 -24.50 -2.93
CA PHE A 682 30.19 -25.81 -2.29
C PHE A 682 31.53 -26.54 -2.17
N ARG A 683 32.35 -26.61 -3.23
CA ARG A 683 33.63 -27.34 -3.18
C ARG A 683 34.65 -26.71 -2.22
N LYS A 684 34.67 -25.38 -2.09
CA LYS A 684 35.60 -24.66 -1.22
C LYS A 684 35.21 -24.73 0.26
N ALA A 685 33.91 -24.80 0.54
CA ALA A 685 33.37 -24.76 1.89
C ALA A 685 33.63 -26.06 2.68
N LYS A 686 33.78 -25.93 4.00
CA LYS A 686 34.05 -27.01 4.96
C LYS A 686 32.87 -27.27 5.89
N ASN A 687 32.01 -26.27 6.13
CA ASN A 687 30.84 -26.35 7.00
C ASN A 687 29.60 -25.78 6.27
N ARG A 688 28.82 -26.69 5.66
CA ARG A 688 27.81 -26.35 4.66
C ARG A 688 26.41 -26.62 5.20
N ILE A 689 25.52 -25.66 5.08
CA ILE A 689 24.13 -25.78 5.56
C ILE A 689 23.16 -25.61 4.40
N PHE A 690 22.15 -26.48 4.37
CA PHE A 690 21.09 -26.46 3.37
C PHE A 690 19.73 -26.31 4.05
N PHE A 691 18.96 -25.32 3.63
CA PHE A 691 17.56 -25.13 4.01
C PHE A 691 16.69 -25.27 2.78
N PHE A 692 15.80 -26.26 2.81
CA PHE A 692 14.86 -26.50 1.71
C PHE A 692 13.44 -26.52 2.22
N ASP A 693 12.55 -25.80 1.55
CA ASP A 693 11.12 -26.06 1.69
C ASP A 693 10.74 -27.39 1.00
N HIS A 694 9.63 -27.98 1.42
CA HIS A 694 9.13 -29.23 0.87
C HIS A 694 8.17 -29.05 -0.32
N GLU A 695 6.98 -28.49 -0.11
CA GLU A 695 5.88 -28.51 -1.09
C GLU A 695 5.96 -27.30 -2.01
N GLY A 696 6.14 -27.51 -3.31
CA GLY A 696 6.40 -26.44 -4.28
C GLY A 696 7.90 -26.20 -4.55
N THR A 697 8.77 -26.81 -3.73
CA THR A 697 10.23 -26.76 -3.89
C THR A 697 10.84 -28.13 -4.20
N LEU A 698 10.78 -29.09 -3.27
CA LEU A 698 11.34 -30.45 -3.46
C LEU A 698 10.34 -31.45 -4.03
N ALA A 699 9.04 -31.16 -3.88
CA ALA A 699 7.94 -31.90 -4.46
C ALA A 699 7.01 -30.93 -5.19
N PRO A 700 6.42 -31.28 -6.33
CA PRO A 700 5.45 -30.43 -6.99
C PRO A 700 4.25 -30.17 -6.08
N ASP A 701 3.82 -28.92 -6.00
CA ASP A 701 2.66 -28.51 -5.22
C ASP A 701 1.36 -29.10 -5.83
N ARG A 702 0.92 -30.22 -5.28
CA ARG A 702 -0.33 -30.90 -5.66
C ARG A 702 -1.45 -30.60 -4.67
N ARG A 703 -1.64 -29.33 -4.28
CA ARG A 703 -2.85 -28.86 -3.59
C ARG A 703 -4.11 -29.03 -4.47
N ARG A 704 -4.65 -30.25 -4.54
CA ARG A 704 -6.00 -30.55 -5.04
C ARG A 704 -6.65 -31.52 -4.07
N ILE A 705 -7.71 -31.09 -3.38
CA ILE A 705 -8.49 -32.01 -2.54
C ILE A 705 -9.97 -31.75 -2.73
N THR A 706 -10.58 -32.64 -3.49
CA THR A 706 -11.99 -33.01 -3.34
C THR A 706 -12.22 -33.48 -1.91
N ALA A 707 -12.90 -32.70 -1.08
CA ALA A 707 -13.42 -33.17 0.20
C ALA A 707 -14.80 -33.81 -0.02
N ILE A 708 -14.89 -35.11 0.19
CA ILE A 708 -16.17 -35.80 0.40
C ILE A 708 -16.53 -35.58 1.88
N PRO A 709 -17.74 -35.10 2.22
CA PRO A 709 -18.14 -34.92 3.61
C PRO A 709 -18.17 -36.28 4.33
N GLY A 710 -17.35 -36.47 5.37
CA GLY A 710 -17.42 -37.64 6.26
C GLY A 710 -16.10 -38.37 6.54
N GLU A 711 -14.99 -38.05 5.87
CA GLU A 711 -13.67 -38.60 6.17
C GLU A 711 -12.75 -37.57 6.86
N ASN A 712 -11.73 -38.07 7.58
CA ASN A 712 -10.83 -37.27 8.42
C ASN A 712 -10.19 -36.10 7.67
N LEU A 713 -10.16 -34.93 8.34
CA LEU A 713 -9.74 -33.59 7.89
C LEU A 713 -8.24 -33.43 7.55
N PHE A 714 -7.62 -34.37 6.83
CA PHE A 714 -6.22 -34.28 6.44
C PHE A 714 -6.07 -34.05 4.95
N SER A 715 -5.41 -32.94 4.60
CA SER A 715 -4.98 -32.72 3.23
C SER A 715 -3.77 -33.61 2.94
N GLN A 716 -3.94 -34.73 2.22
CA GLN A 716 -2.79 -35.59 1.87
C GLN A 716 -1.86 -34.85 0.91
N GLY A 717 -0.73 -34.37 1.42
CA GLY A 717 0.39 -33.89 0.61
C GLY A 717 1.09 -35.04 -0.11
N SER A 718 2.03 -34.72 -1.00
CA SER A 718 2.86 -35.72 -1.69
C SER A 718 4.32 -35.57 -1.30
N GLY A 719 4.97 -36.67 -0.93
CA GLY A 719 6.42 -36.70 -0.72
C GLY A 719 7.22 -36.48 -2.03
N PRO A 720 8.52 -36.17 -1.92
CA PRO A 720 9.38 -35.91 -3.08
C PRO A 720 9.63 -37.17 -3.91
N SER A 721 10.12 -36.97 -5.15
CA SER A 721 10.46 -38.08 -6.03
C SER A 721 11.60 -38.95 -5.46
N LYS A 722 11.66 -40.22 -5.86
CA LYS A 722 12.76 -41.12 -5.45
C LYS A 722 14.14 -40.60 -5.85
N ALA A 723 14.24 -39.87 -6.97
CA ALA A 723 15.49 -39.26 -7.41
C ALA A 723 15.95 -38.16 -6.44
N VAL A 724 15.04 -37.26 -6.04
CA VAL A 724 15.32 -36.22 -5.03
C VAL A 724 15.69 -36.84 -3.69
N GLN A 725 14.98 -37.87 -3.24
CA GLN A 725 15.32 -38.59 -2.00
C GLN A 725 16.73 -39.21 -2.05
N ALA A 726 17.13 -39.81 -3.17
CA ALA A 726 18.47 -40.36 -3.34
C ALA A 726 19.57 -39.27 -3.32
N CYS A 727 19.30 -38.10 -3.91
CA CYS A 727 20.19 -36.95 -3.85
C CYS A 727 20.38 -36.47 -2.40
N LEU A 728 19.27 -36.24 -1.69
CA LEU A 728 19.30 -35.84 -0.27
C LEU A 728 20.04 -36.85 0.60
N GLN A 729 19.79 -38.15 0.41
CA GLN A 729 20.50 -39.21 1.14
C GLN A 729 22.01 -39.17 0.89
N THR A 730 22.42 -38.84 -0.33
CA THR A 730 23.86 -38.72 -0.65
C THR A 730 24.47 -37.46 -0.04
N LEU A 731 23.73 -36.34 -0.03
CA LEU A 731 24.18 -35.10 0.60
C LEU A 731 24.36 -35.26 2.12
N CYS A 732 23.42 -35.94 2.80
CA CYS A 732 23.48 -36.18 4.24
C CYS A 732 24.58 -37.18 4.66
N LYS A 733 25.14 -37.96 3.73
CA LYS A 733 26.27 -38.86 4.00
C LYS A 733 27.60 -38.13 4.15
N ASP A 734 27.76 -36.92 3.60
CA ASP A 734 28.97 -36.12 3.80
C ASP A 734 28.85 -35.38 5.15
N PRO A 735 29.74 -35.66 6.12
CA PRO A 735 29.66 -35.07 7.46
C PRO A 735 29.88 -33.55 7.48
N ARG A 736 30.34 -32.95 6.38
CA ARG A 736 30.48 -31.49 6.23
C ARG A 736 29.15 -30.80 5.91
N ASN A 737 28.13 -31.56 5.54
CA ASN A 737 26.82 -31.05 5.17
C ASN A 737 25.83 -31.21 6.32
N THR A 738 25.09 -30.15 6.64
CA THR A 738 23.88 -30.22 7.45
C THR A 738 22.69 -29.84 6.58
N VAL A 739 21.83 -30.80 6.27
CA VAL A 739 20.64 -30.58 5.45
C VAL A 739 19.41 -30.50 6.34
N VAL A 740 18.60 -29.44 6.22
CA VAL A 740 17.40 -29.22 7.02
C VAL A 740 16.21 -28.95 6.10
N ILE A 741 15.20 -29.80 6.18
CA ILE A 741 13.94 -29.65 5.46
C ILE A 741 12.95 -28.90 6.35
N LEU A 742 12.40 -27.79 5.85
CA LEU A 742 11.32 -27.05 6.49
C LEU A 742 10.00 -27.37 5.81
N SER A 743 8.95 -27.57 6.60
CA SER A 743 7.62 -27.84 6.05
C SER A 743 6.53 -27.33 6.99
N GLY A 744 5.39 -26.96 6.41
CA GLY A 744 4.17 -26.62 7.14
C GLY A 744 3.39 -27.83 7.67
N ARG A 745 3.85 -29.05 7.40
CA ARG A 745 3.19 -30.31 7.78
C ARG A 745 3.56 -30.78 9.19
N ASP A 746 2.76 -31.70 9.72
CA ASP A 746 2.96 -32.36 11.00
C ASP A 746 4.19 -33.28 11.00
N LYS A 747 4.63 -33.68 12.20
CA LYS A 747 5.85 -34.49 12.39
C LYS A 747 5.70 -35.86 11.74
N GLU A 748 4.51 -36.47 11.86
CA GLU A 748 4.23 -37.82 11.39
C GLU A 748 4.32 -37.89 9.86
N SER A 749 3.74 -36.91 9.16
CA SER A 749 3.83 -36.79 7.70
C SER A 749 5.28 -36.62 7.20
N ILE A 750 6.06 -35.72 7.81
CA ILE A 750 7.44 -35.45 7.39
C ILE A 750 8.36 -36.63 7.72
N GLU A 751 8.17 -37.27 8.87
CA GLU A 751 8.91 -38.48 9.26
C GLU A 751 8.59 -39.65 8.30
N ALA A 752 7.36 -39.79 7.84
CA ALA A 752 6.99 -40.80 6.85
C ALA A 752 7.71 -40.58 5.49
N TRP A 753 7.95 -39.33 5.10
CA TRP A 753 8.60 -39.00 3.81
C TRP A 753 10.13 -39.00 3.87
N PHE A 754 10.72 -38.56 4.98
CA PHE A 754 12.16 -38.33 5.10
C PHE A 754 12.86 -39.14 6.19
N GLY A 755 12.13 -39.77 7.10
CA GLY A 755 12.70 -40.48 8.25
C GLY A 755 13.61 -41.66 7.89
N GLY A 756 13.50 -42.18 6.65
CA GLY A 756 14.41 -43.20 6.11
C GLY A 756 15.80 -42.67 5.71
N ILE A 757 16.02 -41.35 5.75
CA ILE A 757 17.30 -40.72 5.40
C ILE A 757 18.09 -40.43 6.70
N GLU A 758 19.21 -41.13 6.87
CA GLU A 758 20.10 -40.87 8.01
C GLU A 758 20.72 -39.47 7.95
N ASN A 759 20.94 -38.87 9.12
CA ASN A 759 21.55 -37.54 9.31
C ASN A 759 20.79 -36.34 8.70
N ILE A 760 19.52 -36.50 8.29
CA ILE A 760 18.70 -35.38 7.82
C ILE A 760 18.08 -34.60 8.99
N GLY A 761 18.10 -33.27 8.89
CA GLY A 761 17.35 -32.37 9.77
C GLY A 761 15.95 -32.13 9.25
N LEU A 762 14.96 -32.11 10.14
CA LEU A 762 13.55 -31.92 9.84
C LEU A 762 12.98 -30.81 10.74
N ALA A 763 12.24 -29.89 10.16
CA ALA A 763 11.50 -28.85 10.85
C ALA A 763 10.02 -28.91 10.43
N ALA A 764 9.16 -29.31 11.36
CA ALA A 764 7.74 -29.50 11.15
C ALA A 764 6.94 -28.27 11.62
N GLU A 765 5.74 -28.12 11.09
CA GLU A 765 4.76 -27.10 11.46
C GLU A 765 5.35 -25.68 11.42
N HIS A 766 5.93 -25.31 10.27
CA HIS A 766 6.59 -24.02 10.07
C HIS A 766 7.72 -23.73 11.09
N GLY A 767 8.38 -24.78 11.58
CA GLY A 767 9.53 -24.66 12.48
C GLY A 767 9.20 -24.70 13.97
N PHE A 768 7.96 -25.04 14.34
CA PHE A 768 7.57 -25.24 15.74
C PHE A 768 8.27 -26.43 16.38
N TYR A 769 8.37 -27.53 15.63
CA TYR A 769 9.17 -28.68 15.99
C TYR A 769 10.39 -28.77 15.09
N TYR A 770 11.52 -29.13 15.67
CA TYR A 770 12.72 -29.40 14.90
C TYR A 770 13.45 -30.62 15.46
N LYS A 771 14.02 -31.38 14.55
CA LYS A 771 14.82 -32.57 14.79
C LYS A 771 16.04 -32.43 13.90
N VAL A 772 17.20 -32.14 14.48
CA VAL A 772 18.45 -31.99 13.73
C VAL A 772 19.47 -32.90 14.39
N PRO A 773 19.91 -34.00 13.74
CA PRO A 773 20.72 -35.05 14.37
C PRO A 773 21.94 -34.53 15.14
N THR A 774 22.66 -33.55 14.59
CA THR A 774 23.85 -32.92 15.20
C THR A 774 23.54 -32.03 16.41
N ILE A 775 22.30 -31.55 16.55
CA ILE A 775 21.89 -30.63 17.62
C ILE A 775 21.04 -31.34 18.69
N THR A 776 20.18 -32.26 18.27
CA THR A 776 19.13 -32.84 19.08
C THR A 776 19.27 -34.35 19.30
N GLY A 777 20.35 -34.97 18.83
CA GLY A 777 20.55 -36.42 18.99
C GLY A 777 19.45 -37.25 18.32
N ASN A 778 18.92 -36.76 17.19
CA ASN A 778 17.82 -37.35 16.44
C ASN A 778 16.46 -37.40 17.19
N GLN A 779 16.30 -36.61 18.25
CA GLN A 779 15.02 -36.43 18.94
C GLN A 779 14.31 -35.14 18.49
N TRP A 780 12.98 -35.16 18.56
CA TRP A 780 12.14 -33.99 18.28
C TRP A 780 12.15 -33.04 19.47
N TYR A 781 12.55 -31.79 19.24
CA TYR A 781 12.46 -30.71 20.22
C TYR A 781 11.41 -29.70 19.82
N CYS A 782 10.70 -29.19 20.82
CA CYS A 782 9.76 -28.11 20.66
C CYS A 782 10.46 -26.75 20.85
N MET A 783 10.07 -25.74 20.07
CA MET A 783 10.56 -24.38 20.25
C MET A 783 10.07 -23.75 21.57
N SER A 784 8.94 -24.20 22.11
CA SER A 784 8.35 -23.74 23.36
C SER A 784 7.85 -24.94 24.19
N GLN A 785 8.24 -25.00 25.47
CA GLN A 785 7.97 -26.17 26.33
C GLN A 785 6.60 -26.14 27.02
N ASN A 786 5.93 -24.98 27.08
CA ASN A 786 4.61 -24.80 27.71
C ASN A 786 3.68 -24.02 26.77
N VAL A 787 3.13 -24.69 25.75
CA VAL A 787 2.17 -24.07 24.84
C VAL A 787 0.76 -24.43 25.25
N ASP A 788 -0.01 -23.40 25.58
CA ASP A 788 -1.45 -23.49 25.74
C ASP A 788 -2.11 -23.72 24.37
N TYR A 789 -2.88 -24.80 24.22
CA TYR A 789 -3.66 -25.12 23.01
C TYR A 789 -5.16 -24.90 23.19
N THR A 790 -5.62 -24.38 24.32
CA THR A 790 -7.06 -24.10 24.56
C THR A 790 -7.63 -23.14 23.52
N TRP A 791 -6.82 -22.20 23.02
CA TRP A 791 -7.18 -21.31 21.91
C TRP A 791 -7.63 -22.05 20.65
N LYS A 792 -7.13 -23.27 20.38
CA LYS A 792 -7.54 -24.04 19.20
C LYS A 792 -8.99 -24.48 19.28
N GLN A 793 -9.47 -24.84 20.47
CA GLN A 793 -10.88 -25.22 20.64
C GLN A 793 -11.78 -24.02 20.33
N ILE A 794 -11.43 -22.85 20.85
CA ILE A 794 -12.12 -21.58 20.58
C ILE A 794 -12.08 -21.26 19.08
N ALA A 795 -10.90 -21.37 18.46
CA ALA A 795 -10.71 -21.07 17.04
C ALA A 795 -11.48 -22.05 16.13
N VAL A 796 -11.45 -23.36 16.40
CA VAL A 796 -12.18 -24.39 15.63
C VAL A 796 -13.68 -24.15 15.70
N GLU A 797 -14.23 -23.90 16.89
CA GLU A 797 -15.67 -23.64 17.04
C GLU A 797 -16.11 -22.43 16.21
N LEU A 798 -15.34 -21.34 16.25
CA LEU A 798 -15.63 -20.17 15.42
C LEU A 798 -15.46 -20.46 13.93
N MET A 799 -14.32 -21.03 13.52
CA MET A 799 -14.06 -21.34 12.11
C MET A 799 -15.11 -22.30 11.54
N MET A 800 -15.63 -23.25 12.34
CA MET A 800 -16.66 -24.19 11.91
C MET A 800 -17.98 -23.48 11.60
N GLN A 801 -18.33 -22.42 12.34
CA GLN A 801 -19.49 -21.59 12.01
C GLN A 801 -19.32 -20.90 10.66
N TYR A 802 -18.11 -20.45 10.35
CA TYR A 802 -17.78 -19.84 9.06
C TYR A 802 -17.77 -20.85 7.92
N VAL A 803 -17.27 -22.07 8.14
CA VAL A 803 -17.35 -23.17 7.15
C VAL A 803 -18.79 -23.47 6.79
N LYS A 804 -19.68 -23.60 7.78
CA LYS A 804 -21.11 -23.90 7.55
C LYS A 804 -21.84 -22.88 6.68
N ARG A 805 -21.42 -21.61 6.70
CA ARG A 805 -22.05 -20.52 5.93
C ARG A 805 -21.28 -20.10 4.68
N THR A 806 -20.09 -20.64 4.45
CA THR A 806 -19.21 -20.25 3.33
C THR A 806 -18.96 -21.47 2.45
N GLN A 807 -19.79 -21.65 1.43
CA GLN A 807 -19.68 -22.79 0.51
C GLN A 807 -18.29 -22.82 -0.15
N GLY A 808 -17.66 -24.00 -0.23
CA GLY A 808 -16.31 -24.15 -0.77
C GLY A 808 -15.18 -23.81 0.23
N SER A 809 -15.50 -23.57 1.50
CA SER A 809 -14.50 -23.39 2.55
C SER A 809 -14.36 -24.62 3.46
N PHE A 810 -13.22 -24.76 4.11
CA PHE A 810 -12.93 -25.83 5.06
C PHE A 810 -11.85 -25.41 6.06
N ILE A 811 -11.67 -26.20 7.13
CA ILE A 811 -10.61 -26.01 8.12
C ILE A 811 -9.53 -27.07 7.89
N GLU A 812 -8.29 -26.61 7.83
CA GLU A 812 -7.09 -27.43 7.81
C GLU A 812 -6.35 -27.27 9.14
N ASN A 813 -6.05 -28.39 9.80
CA ASN A 813 -5.27 -28.42 11.03
C ASN A 813 -3.81 -28.76 10.71
N LYS A 814 -2.90 -27.81 10.94
CA LYS A 814 -1.47 -27.94 10.66
C LYS A 814 -0.65 -28.18 11.93
N GLY A 815 -1.20 -28.94 12.88
CA GLY A 815 -0.57 -29.12 14.17
C GLY A 815 -0.64 -27.80 14.95
N SER A 816 0.44 -27.06 15.16
CA SER A 816 0.51 -25.79 15.90
C SER A 816 -0.27 -24.61 15.29
N ALA A 817 -0.78 -24.74 14.08
CA ALA A 817 -1.62 -23.74 13.42
C ALA A 817 -2.98 -24.30 12.94
N LEU A 818 -3.97 -23.43 12.85
CA LEU A 818 -5.28 -23.72 12.25
C LEU A 818 -5.52 -22.79 11.07
N VAL A 819 -5.95 -23.34 9.94
CA VAL A 819 -6.16 -22.58 8.71
C VAL A 819 -7.61 -22.74 8.27
N PHE A 820 -8.32 -21.63 8.15
CA PHE A 820 -9.59 -21.57 7.43
C PHE A 820 -9.30 -21.25 5.96
N GLN A 821 -9.59 -22.17 5.06
CA GLN A 821 -9.34 -22.04 3.62
C GLN A 821 -10.64 -21.77 2.88
N TYR A 822 -10.65 -20.77 2.01
CA TYR A 822 -11.85 -20.31 1.28
C TYR A 822 -11.60 -20.12 -0.22
N ARG A 823 -10.57 -20.75 -0.78
CA ARG A 823 -10.18 -20.61 -2.20
C ARG A 823 -11.26 -21.04 -3.18
N ASP A 824 -12.08 -22.03 -2.81
CA ASP A 824 -13.16 -22.55 -3.65
C ASP A 824 -14.52 -21.88 -3.36
N SER A 825 -14.52 -20.88 -2.48
CA SER A 825 -15.69 -20.04 -2.22
C SER A 825 -15.83 -18.94 -3.27
N ASP A 826 -17.03 -18.35 -3.35
CA ASP A 826 -17.21 -17.10 -4.09
C ASP A 826 -16.15 -16.07 -3.62
N PRO A 827 -15.38 -15.43 -4.53
CA PRO A 827 -14.24 -14.61 -4.12
C PRO A 827 -14.60 -13.44 -3.20
N ASP A 828 -15.75 -12.79 -3.43
CA ASP A 828 -16.16 -11.65 -2.62
C ASP A 828 -16.72 -12.10 -1.29
N PHE A 829 -17.62 -13.08 -1.31
CA PHE A 829 -18.26 -13.60 -0.11
C PHE A 829 -17.26 -14.35 0.78
N GLY A 830 -16.42 -15.21 0.20
CA GLY A 830 -15.37 -15.95 0.89
C GLY A 830 -14.36 -15.00 1.54
N GLN A 831 -13.93 -13.95 0.85
CA GLN A 831 -13.03 -12.97 1.44
C GLN A 831 -13.70 -12.09 2.49
N TRP A 832 -14.97 -11.73 2.29
CA TRP A 832 -15.74 -10.99 3.30
C TRP A 832 -15.87 -11.82 4.59
N GLN A 833 -16.23 -13.09 4.45
CA GLN A 833 -16.29 -14.07 5.55
C GLN A 833 -14.91 -14.23 6.22
N ALA A 834 -13.84 -14.35 5.43
CA ALA A 834 -12.49 -14.45 5.94
C ALA A 834 -12.04 -13.21 6.74
N LYS A 835 -12.39 -12.01 6.27
CA LYS A 835 -12.06 -10.75 6.97
C LYS A 835 -12.81 -10.65 8.29
N GLU A 836 -14.11 -10.93 8.29
CA GLU A 836 -14.92 -10.98 9.50
C GLU A 836 -14.36 -12.03 10.48
N LEU A 837 -14.09 -13.26 10.00
CA LEU A 837 -13.49 -14.34 10.79
C LEU A 837 -12.16 -13.90 11.41
N SER A 838 -11.29 -13.26 10.62
CA SER A 838 -10.00 -12.77 11.10
C SER A 838 -10.15 -11.74 12.22
N ASN A 839 -11.12 -10.82 12.11
CA ASN A 839 -11.39 -9.83 13.15
C ASN A 839 -11.88 -10.50 14.43
N TYR A 840 -12.89 -11.39 14.34
CA TYR A 840 -13.40 -12.09 15.51
C TYR A 840 -12.38 -13.02 16.14
N LEU A 841 -11.56 -13.73 15.35
CA LEU A 841 -10.44 -14.52 15.87
C LEU A 841 -9.44 -13.63 16.59
N SER A 842 -9.15 -12.43 16.07
CA SER A 842 -8.20 -11.50 16.71
C SER A 842 -8.71 -10.97 18.05
N GLU A 843 -10.02 -10.70 18.15
CA GLU A 843 -10.67 -10.25 19.38
C GLU A 843 -10.82 -11.39 20.40
N LEU A 844 -11.34 -12.55 19.99
CA LEU A 844 -11.59 -13.69 20.88
C LEU A 844 -10.30 -14.34 21.38
N LEU A 845 -9.24 -14.32 20.58
CA LEU A 845 -7.95 -14.87 20.95
C LEU A 845 -7.02 -13.79 21.55
N PHE A 846 -7.55 -12.60 21.88
CA PHE A 846 -6.79 -11.58 22.59
C PHE A 846 -6.30 -12.11 23.95
N GLY A 847 -5.02 -11.92 24.24
CA GLY A 847 -4.37 -12.44 25.45
C GLY A 847 -3.77 -13.85 25.30
N TYR A 848 -4.14 -14.62 24.28
CA TYR A 848 -3.45 -15.88 23.96
C TYR A 848 -2.16 -15.62 23.17
N PRO A 849 -1.15 -16.52 23.26
CA PRO A 849 0.14 -16.38 22.56
C PRO A 849 0.04 -16.74 21.06
N VAL A 850 -0.98 -16.21 20.36
CA VAL A 850 -1.26 -16.49 18.95
C VAL A 850 -1.36 -15.22 18.10
N SER A 851 -1.12 -15.38 16.81
CA SER A 851 -1.28 -14.36 15.79
C SER A 851 -2.24 -14.87 14.73
N VAL A 852 -3.21 -14.03 14.36
CA VAL A 852 -4.09 -14.27 13.23
C VAL A 852 -3.48 -13.59 12.00
N MET A 853 -3.38 -14.32 10.91
CA MET A 853 -2.86 -13.85 9.64
C MET A 853 -3.86 -14.15 8.53
N THR A 854 -3.88 -13.31 7.52
CA THR A 854 -4.68 -13.51 6.31
C THR A 854 -3.76 -13.66 5.11
N GLY A 855 -4.11 -14.55 4.20
CA GLY A 855 -3.41 -14.75 2.95
C GLY A 855 -4.37 -15.00 1.79
N LYS A 856 -3.82 -15.25 0.60
CA LYS A 856 -4.64 -15.47 -0.61
C LYS A 856 -5.48 -16.75 -0.49
N GLY A 857 -6.75 -16.54 -0.15
CA GLY A 857 -7.74 -17.61 0.01
C GLY A 857 -7.64 -18.37 1.34
N TYR A 858 -7.02 -17.81 2.38
CA TYR A 858 -7.03 -18.41 3.72
C TYR A 858 -6.90 -17.40 4.87
N VAL A 859 -7.33 -17.81 6.07
CA VAL A 859 -7.06 -17.17 7.37
C VAL A 859 -6.35 -18.20 8.23
N GLU A 860 -5.19 -17.87 8.77
CA GLU A 860 -4.36 -18.76 9.58
C GLU A 860 -4.20 -18.20 10.99
N VAL A 861 -4.47 -19.03 12.00
CA VAL A 861 -4.13 -18.77 13.40
C VAL A 861 -2.93 -19.62 13.75
N LYS A 862 -1.83 -18.99 14.12
CA LYS A 862 -0.59 -19.67 14.52
C LYS A 862 -0.03 -19.08 15.81
N LEU A 863 0.86 -19.81 16.47
CA LEU A 863 1.56 -19.33 17.66
C LEU A 863 2.48 -18.14 17.34
N ARG A 864 2.53 -17.15 18.24
CA ARG A 864 3.48 -16.03 18.14
C ARG A 864 4.91 -16.54 18.32
N GLY A 865 5.84 -15.98 17.56
CA GLY A 865 7.26 -16.34 17.62
C GLY A 865 7.61 -17.66 16.92
N VAL A 866 6.69 -18.23 16.14
CA VAL A 866 6.89 -19.47 15.39
C VAL A 866 6.75 -19.20 13.90
N ASN A 867 7.87 -19.25 13.17
CA ASN A 867 7.92 -19.23 11.70
C ASN A 867 9.22 -19.89 11.21
N LYS A 868 9.30 -20.13 9.89
CA LYS A 868 10.47 -20.76 9.23
C LYS A 868 11.76 -19.95 9.47
N GLY A 869 11.69 -18.63 9.46
CA GLY A 869 12.83 -17.75 9.74
C GLY A 869 13.42 -17.91 11.15
N VAL A 870 12.58 -17.97 12.18
CA VAL A 870 13.00 -18.20 13.58
C VAL A 870 13.63 -19.58 13.74
N ALA A 871 13.08 -20.60 13.07
CA ALA A 871 13.67 -21.93 13.07
C ALA A 871 15.05 -21.95 12.43
N VAL A 872 15.21 -21.32 11.26
CA VAL A 872 16.52 -21.16 10.61
C VAL A 872 17.51 -20.41 11.49
N GLN A 873 17.11 -19.29 12.10
CA GLN A 873 17.97 -18.52 13.01
C GLN A 873 18.45 -19.34 14.22
N LYS A 874 17.57 -20.16 14.80
CA LYS A 874 17.91 -21.00 15.96
C LYS A 874 18.79 -22.19 15.58
N VAL A 875 18.54 -22.81 14.42
CA VAL A 875 19.41 -23.87 13.90
C VAL A 875 20.79 -23.33 13.59
N LEU A 876 20.89 -22.19 12.89
CA LEU A 876 22.15 -21.51 12.58
C LEU A 876 22.93 -21.18 13.86
N SER A 877 22.32 -20.46 14.81
CA SER A 877 23.00 -20.07 16.06
C SER A 877 23.50 -21.24 16.91
N LYS A 878 22.80 -22.38 16.89
CA LYS A 878 23.25 -23.60 17.58
C LYS A 878 24.37 -24.31 16.81
N LEU A 879 24.26 -24.43 15.50
CA LEU A 879 25.30 -25.06 14.68
C LEU A 879 26.61 -24.26 14.71
N THR A 880 26.54 -22.93 14.67
CA THR A 880 27.72 -22.07 14.79
C THR A 880 28.46 -22.28 16.12
N LYS A 881 27.71 -22.54 17.22
CA LYS A 881 28.29 -22.83 18.53
C LYS A 881 28.95 -24.21 18.61
N ILE A 882 28.44 -25.22 17.89
CA ILE A 882 28.93 -26.61 17.96
C ILE A 882 30.06 -26.85 16.96
N ASN A 883 29.90 -26.38 15.71
CA ASN A 883 30.78 -26.69 14.58
C ASN A 883 31.68 -25.53 14.15
N GLY A 884 31.59 -24.35 14.78
CA GLY A 884 32.31 -23.13 14.38
C GLY A 884 31.60 -22.34 13.28
N GLU A 885 32.27 -21.35 12.69
CA GLU A 885 31.70 -20.50 11.63
C GLU A 885 31.22 -21.33 10.42
N VAL A 886 30.07 -20.95 9.89
CA VAL A 886 29.45 -21.57 8.70
C VAL A 886 29.99 -20.84 7.49
N ASP A 887 30.54 -21.55 6.51
CA ASP A 887 31.15 -20.95 5.32
C ASP A 887 30.31 -21.12 4.04
N PHE A 888 29.22 -21.91 4.10
CA PHE A 888 28.26 -22.06 3.01
C PHE A 888 26.80 -22.21 3.49
N ILE A 889 25.87 -21.44 2.91
CA ILE A 889 24.42 -21.59 3.14
C ILE A 889 23.68 -21.63 1.79
N LEU A 890 22.86 -22.66 1.54
CA LEU A 890 21.92 -22.70 0.42
C LEU A 890 20.49 -22.79 0.95
N CYS A 891 19.65 -21.85 0.53
CA CYS A 891 18.29 -21.68 1.02
C CYS A 891 17.32 -21.59 -0.16
N ILE A 892 16.40 -22.55 -0.29
CA ILE A 892 15.43 -22.62 -1.40
C ILE A 892 14.01 -22.77 -0.88
N GLY A 893 13.08 -21.97 -1.41
CA GLY A 893 11.65 -22.03 -1.08
C GLY A 893 10.78 -21.48 -2.20
N ASP A 894 9.46 -21.58 -2.09
CA ASP A 894 8.52 -21.16 -3.12
C ASP A 894 7.37 -20.29 -2.59
N ASP A 895 7.07 -20.25 -1.30
CA ASP A 895 5.86 -19.58 -0.85
C ASP A 895 6.11 -18.37 0.05
N ARG A 896 5.02 -17.69 0.46
CA ARG A 896 5.10 -16.50 1.30
C ARG A 896 5.73 -16.79 2.67
N SER A 897 5.64 -18.03 3.17
CA SER A 897 6.23 -18.41 4.45
C SER A 897 7.75 -18.55 4.38
N ASP A 898 8.32 -18.74 3.18
CA ASP A 898 9.76 -18.81 2.94
C ASP A 898 10.43 -17.44 2.92
N GLU A 899 9.66 -16.36 2.72
CA GLU A 899 10.18 -14.99 2.74
C GLU A 899 10.81 -14.62 4.09
N ASP A 900 10.27 -15.14 5.20
CA ASP A 900 10.85 -14.99 6.55
C ASP A 900 12.23 -15.65 6.63
N MET A 901 12.38 -16.81 5.98
CA MET A 901 13.64 -17.55 5.92
C MET A 901 14.68 -16.83 5.05
N PHE A 902 14.29 -16.32 3.88
CA PHE A 902 15.19 -15.52 3.02
C PHE A 902 15.66 -14.25 3.72
N SER A 903 14.76 -13.56 4.42
CA SER A 903 15.07 -12.33 5.17
C SER A 903 16.14 -12.56 6.23
N VAL A 904 16.05 -13.66 7.00
CA VAL A 904 17.05 -14.01 8.01
C VAL A 904 18.40 -14.28 7.37
N VAL A 905 18.45 -15.07 6.30
CA VAL A 905 19.71 -15.40 5.61
C VAL A 905 20.34 -14.16 4.98
N ASN A 906 19.54 -13.27 4.37
CA ASN A 906 20.02 -12.03 3.78
C ASN A 906 20.47 -10.99 4.82
N ASN A 907 19.85 -10.93 6.01
CA ASN A 907 20.24 -9.96 7.04
C ASN A 907 21.57 -10.30 7.73
N LEU A 908 21.98 -11.57 7.71
CA LEU A 908 23.32 -11.99 8.18
C LEU A 908 24.46 -11.34 7.36
N THR A 909 24.12 -10.77 6.20
CA THR A 909 25.07 -10.31 5.18
C THR A 909 25.35 -8.83 5.29
N SER A 910 24.31 -8.05 5.64
CA SER A 910 24.39 -6.61 5.84
C SER A 910 25.19 -6.22 7.09
N GLN A 911 25.43 -7.16 8.00
CA GLN A 911 26.28 -6.92 9.18
C GLN A 911 27.77 -7.09 8.89
N ASP A 912 28.16 -7.87 7.86
CA ASP A 912 29.57 -8.09 7.49
C ASP A 912 30.08 -7.06 6.46
N GLU A 913 29.21 -6.48 5.62
CA GLU A 913 29.57 -5.47 4.62
C GLU A 913 29.75 -4.04 5.20
N GLY A 914 29.51 -3.83 6.50
CA GLY A 914 29.58 -2.52 7.17
C GLY A 914 30.91 -2.17 7.85
N SER A 915 31.98 -2.93 7.61
CA SER A 915 33.29 -2.72 8.27
C SER A 915 34.40 -2.27 7.31
N GLU A 916 34.19 -1.14 6.63
CA GLU A 916 35.30 -0.33 6.10
C GLU A 916 35.49 0.94 6.93
N ASP A 917 36.60 0.97 7.67
CA ASP A 917 37.34 2.11 8.21
C ASP A 917 36.58 3.33 8.78
N PHE A 918 36.21 3.26 10.06
CA PHE A 918 36.32 4.42 10.96
C PHE A 918 37.70 4.39 11.64
N HIS A 919 38.63 5.21 11.14
CA HIS A 919 39.94 5.42 11.76
C HIS A 919 39.79 5.99 13.19
N ILE A 920 39.89 5.13 14.20
CA ILE A 920 40.28 5.54 15.56
C ILE A 920 41.79 5.64 15.57
N GLY A 921 42.32 6.86 15.67
CA GLY A 921 43.74 7.10 15.89
C GLY A 921 44.22 6.39 17.16
N ARG A 922 44.99 5.31 16.98
CA ARG A 922 45.79 4.73 18.07
C ARG A 922 47.12 5.46 18.15
N THR A 923 47.23 6.30 19.17
CA THR A 923 48.50 6.77 19.72
C THR A 923 49.41 5.59 20.04
N THR A 924 50.62 5.67 19.50
CA THR A 924 51.76 4.76 19.67
C THR A 924 52.17 4.58 21.13
N SER A 925 52.40 3.33 21.53
CA SER A 925 53.15 2.96 22.74
C SER A 925 54.66 3.05 22.47
N GLN A 926 55.37 3.93 23.17
CA GLN A 926 56.80 3.78 23.45
C GLN A 926 56.99 3.63 24.96
N ASP A 927 57.77 2.61 25.32
CA ASP A 927 58.17 2.21 26.67
C ASP A 927 59.31 3.12 27.22
N PRO A 928 59.79 2.93 28.48
CA PRO A 928 59.98 4.00 29.45
C PRO A 928 61.37 4.66 29.48
N HIS A 929 61.40 5.97 29.76
CA HIS A 929 62.57 6.63 30.34
C HIS A 929 62.17 7.73 31.34
N VAL A 930 62.54 7.51 32.61
CA VAL A 930 62.68 8.51 33.69
C VAL A 930 63.91 9.38 33.32
N PRO A 931 63.97 10.75 33.48
CA PRO A 931 63.81 11.42 34.78
C PRO A 931 63.37 12.92 34.82
N GLN A 932 63.07 13.33 36.06
CA GLN A 932 63.36 14.65 36.68
C GLN A 932 62.42 15.86 36.53
N ARG A 933 61.75 16.11 37.67
CA ARG A 933 61.35 17.42 38.22
C ARG A 933 62.44 18.48 38.13
N ARG A 934 62.04 19.72 37.82
CA ARG A 934 62.51 20.93 38.54
C ARG A 934 61.31 21.74 39.04
N ARG A 935 61.50 22.25 40.26
CA ARG A 935 60.58 22.99 41.13
C ARG A 935 60.35 24.43 40.69
N SER A 936 59.16 24.97 40.99
CA SER A 936 58.89 26.14 41.87
C SER A 936 57.37 26.44 41.83
N GLN A 937 56.63 26.31 42.96
CA GLN A 937 56.21 27.40 43.87
C GLN A 937 55.40 28.50 43.13
N ASP A 938 54.18 28.89 43.48
CA ASP A 938 53.56 28.98 44.81
C ASP A 938 52.02 29.23 44.74
N HIS A 939 51.35 28.73 45.77
CA HIS A 939 50.28 29.35 46.57
C HIS A 939 48.79 29.56 46.17
N PHE A 940 47.95 29.06 47.11
CA PHE A 940 46.62 29.51 47.59
C PHE A 940 45.35 29.18 46.76
N ARG A 941 44.15 28.94 47.32
CA ARG A 941 43.61 28.45 48.62
C ARG A 941 42.07 28.36 48.43
N LEU A 942 41.48 27.39 49.12
CA LEU A 942 40.05 27.07 49.31
C LEU A 942 39.05 28.22 49.53
N LYS A 943 37.77 27.96 49.20
CA LYS A 943 36.51 28.16 49.98
C LYS A 943 35.33 27.61 49.14
N GLY A 944 34.30 26.87 49.59
CA GLY A 944 33.81 26.50 50.92
C GLY A 944 32.51 27.24 51.30
N GLY A 945 31.34 26.58 51.20
CA GLY A 945 30.03 26.99 51.78
C GLY A 945 28.85 26.17 51.23
N GLN A 946 28.37 25.11 51.90
CA GLN A 946 27.20 25.01 52.84
C GLN A 946 25.85 25.42 52.23
N ARG A 947 24.95 24.46 51.90
CA ARG A 947 23.89 23.78 52.69
C ARG A 947 22.67 24.67 53.06
N THR A 948 21.50 24.35 52.49
CA THR A 948 20.20 23.99 53.14
C THR A 948 19.05 23.98 52.10
N PRO A 949 18.15 22.98 52.10
CA PRO A 949 16.80 23.12 51.54
C PRO A 949 15.73 23.05 52.64
N SER A 950 14.70 23.88 52.54
CA SER A 950 13.47 23.76 53.34
C SER A 950 12.26 23.98 52.45
N ASP A 951 11.42 22.94 52.40
CA ASP A 951 9.96 22.90 52.40
C ASP A 951 9.14 23.90 51.58
N GLY A 952 8.11 23.35 50.92
CA GLY A 952 6.83 24.04 50.82
C GLY A 952 6.02 23.75 49.57
N LEU A 953 5.09 22.80 49.69
CA LEU A 953 3.94 22.56 48.81
C LEU A 953 3.27 23.87 48.32
N SER A 954 2.69 23.84 47.11
CA SER A 954 1.22 23.90 46.93
C SER A 954 0.80 24.40 45.53
N THR A 955 0.14 23.49 44.81
CA THR A 955 -1.11 23.62 44.03
C THR A 955 -1.33 24.69 42.94
N LYS A 956 -1.96 24.16 41.87
CA LYS A 956 -3.12 24.66 41.10
C LYS A 956 -2.90 25.39 39.76
N LEU A 957 -3.34 24.66 38.72
CA LEU A 957 -4.28 25.02 37.64
C LEU A 957 -4.34 26.46 37.12
N GLY A 958 -4.25 26.59 35.79
CA GLY A 958 -5.01 27.58 35.02
C GLY A 958 -4.29 28.16 33.80
N SER A 959 -4.58 27.64 32.62
CA SER A 959 -4.63 28.42 31.36
C SER A 959 -5.69 29.54 31.48
N PRO A 960 -5.70 30.65 30.70
CA PRO A 960 -5.36 30.75 29.27
C PRO A 960 -4.64 32.06 28.80
N SER A 961 -4.34 32.11 27.50
CA SER A 961 -3.84 33.22 26.65
C SER A 961 -4.68 34.53 26.76
N PRO A 962 -4.45 35.65 25.99
CA PRO A 962 -3.49 35.94 24.91
C PRO A 962 -2.91 37.41 24.93
N ALA A 963 -2.20 37.77 23.85
CA ALA A 963 -2.20 39.08 23.16
C ALA A 963 -0.94 39.97 23.18
N VAL A 964 -0.41 40.16 21.96
CA VAL A 964 -0.10 41.43 21.26
C VAL A 964 0.99 42.36 21.83
N GLY A 965 1.98 42.65 20.99
CA GLY A 965 2.88 43.81 21.13
C GLY A 965 3.76 44.01 19.89
N VAL A 966 3.45 45.05 19.12
CA VAL A 966 4.04 45.48 17.84
C VAL A 966 5.14 46.53 18.08
N GLN A 967 5.98 46.77 17.04
CA GLN A 967 6.86 47.94 16.78
C GLN A 967 8.32 47.86 17.28
N SER A 968 9.37 48.40 16.65
CA SER A 968 9.72 48.84 15.29
C SER A 968 11.13 49.49 15.36
N ASN A 969 11.90 49.46 14.25
CA ASN A 969 12.95 50.42 13.82
C ASN A 969 14.43 50.32 14.32
N SER A 970 15.29 49.75 13.45
CA SER A 970 16.51 50.29 12.74
C SER A 970 17.40 51.39 13.39
N PRO A 971 18.74 51.53 13.10
CA PRO A 971 19.35 51.48 11.75
C PRO A 971 20.83 51.00 11.53
N SER A 972 21.12 50.82 10.25
CA SER A 972 22.31 50.62 9.37
C SER A 972 23.81 50.94 9.71
N LEU A 973 24.68 50.04 9.15
CA LEU A 973 26.01 50.18 8.44
C LEU A 973 27.36 50.31 9.22
N PRO A 974 28.58 50.03 8.65
CA PRO A 974 29.02 49.16 7.52
C PRO A 974 30.36 48.35 7.70
N HIS A 975 30.68 47.47 6.72
CA HIS A 975 31.98 46.96 6.19
C HIS A 975 33.19 46.51 7.07
N SER A 976 33.72 45.31 6.81
CA SER A 976 35.14 45.06 6.39
C SER A 976 35.51 43.57 6.16
N LYS A 977 36.18 43.28 5.02
CA LYS A 977 37.09 42.12 4.74
C LYS A 977 38.45 42.36 5.46
N PRO A 978 39.51 41.48 5.53
CA PRO A 978 40.00 40.43 4.58
C PRO A 978 40.69 39.21 5.32
N PRO A 979 41.72 38.45 4.84
CA PRO A 979 42.33 38.22 3.51
C PRO A 979 42.53 36.72 3.10
N PRO A 980 43.08 36.43 1.88
CA PRO A 980 43.35 35.09 1.32
C PRO A 980 44.86 34.75 1.12
N SER A 981 45.15 33.53 0.62
CA SER A 981 46.29 33.04 -0.22
C SER A 981 47.09 31.85 0.40
N PRO A 982 47.85 31.03 -0.36
CA PRO A 982 48.13 31.05 -1.81
C PRO A 982 47.99 29.69 -2.55
N MET A 983 48.25 29.78 -3.86
CA MET A 983 48.06 28.82 -4.95
C MET A 983 49.36 28.12 -5.42
N LEU A 984 49.14 27.00 -6.14
CA LEU A 984 49.91 26.42 -7.29
C LEU A 984 51.16 25.55 -7.00
N PRO A 985 51.62 24.67 -7.95
CA PRO A 985 51.09 24.35 -9.29
C PRO A 985 50.98 22.85 -9.68
N LEU A 986 50.21 22.59 -10.75
CA LEU A 986 50.21 21.40 -11.62
C LEU A 986 51.52 21.28 -12.45
N PRO A 987 51.80 20.09 -13.02
CA PRO A 987 51.84 20.02 -14.49
C PRO A 987 51.25 18.73 -15.08
N ALA A 988 51.20 18.71 -16.42
CA ALA A 988 50.28 17.98 -17.29
C ALA A 988 50.86 16.71 -17.97
N SER A 989 49.92 15.89 -18.47
CA SER A 989 49.91 15.05 -19.69
C SER A 989 51.16 14.26 -20.14
N ALA A 990 51.01 12.93 -20.29
CA ALA A 990 51.57 12.15 -21.40
C ALA A 990 50.85 10.79 -21.58
N GLN A 991 50.71 10.40 -22.84
CA GLN A 991 50.14 9.14 -23.36
C GLN A 991 51.11 7.95 -23.22
N ASP A 992 50.57 6.78 -23.56
CA ASP A 992 51.23 5.54 -24.01
C ASP A 992 51.68 4.50 -22.97
N GLY A 993 51.39 3.24 -23.30
CA GLY A 993 52.36 2.16 -23.07
C GLY A 993 51.83 0.91 -22.38
N ILE A 994 51.27 -0.01 -23.16
CA ILE A 994 51.21 -1.44 -22.86
C ILE A 994 52.64 -1.96 -22.64
N ARG A 995 52.93 -2.57 -21.48
CA ARG A 995 53.59 -3.89 -21.38
C ARG A 995 53.83 -4.33 -19.94
N ALA A 996 53.57 -5.62 -19.75
CA ALA A 996 53.91 -6.40 -18.57
C ALA A 996 55.42 -6.37 -18.28
N ASP A 997 55.77 -6.38 -17.00
CA ASP A 997 56.83 -7.27 -16.55
C ASP A 997 56.69 -7.66 -15.08
N THR A 998 57.00 -8.92 -14.86
CA THR A 998 56.95 -9.70 -13.63
C THR A 998 58.05 -9.31 -12.65
N SER A 999 57.72 -9.12 -11.37
CA SER A 999 58.65 -9.43 -10.28
C SER A 999 57.91 -9.75 -8.99
N ALA A 1000 58.03 -11.00 -8.56
CA ALA A 1000 57.50 -11.55 -7.33
C ALA A 1000 57.98 -10.78 -6.10
N THR A 1001 57.04 -10.40 -5.23
CA THR A 1001 57.33 -10.03 -3.84
C THR A 1001 56.60 -11.00 -2.93
N THR A 1002 57.38 -11.78 -2.20
CA THR A 1002 57.00 -12.79 -1.23
C THR A 1002 56.16 -12.16 -0.12
N LEU A 1003 54.84 -12.39 -0.14
CA LEU A 1003 53.95 -12.08 0.98
C LEU A 1003 53.73 -13.35 1.80
N THR A 1004 54.12 -13.27 3.06
CA THR A 1004 53.77 -14.21 4.13
C THR A 1004 52.26 -14.42 4.21
N PRO A 1005 51.77 -15.66 4.45
CA PRO A 1005 50.34 -15.93 4.52
C PRO A 1005 49.75 -15.33 5.81
N GLY A 1006 49.16 -14.14 5.70
CA GLY A 1006 48.17 -13.66 6.66
C GLY A 1006 46.90 -14.50 6.52
N LYS A 1007 46.38 -15.03 7.63
CA LYS A 1007 45.09 -15.73 7.68
C LYS A 1007 43.98 -14.81 7.17
N ALA A 1008 43.51 -15.03 5.94
CA ALA A 1008 42.25 -14.48 5.47
C ALA A 1008 41.11 -15.11 6.29
N ALA A 1009 40.28 -14.29 6.93
CA ALA A 1009 38.99 -14.74 7.45
C ALA A 1009 38.15 -15.24 6.26
N ALA A 1010 37.58 -16.44 6.36
CA ALA A 1010 36.83 -17.04 5.27
C ALA A 1010 35.48 -16.32 5.15
N GLN A 1011 35.26 -15.58 4.07
CA GLN A 1011 33.99 -14.92 3.79
C GLN A 1011 32.91 -16.00 3.53
N THR A 1012 31.88 -16.05 4.37
CA THR A 1012 30.76 -17.00 4.25
C THR A 1012 29.99 -16.74 2.96
N THR A 1013 29.84 -17.77 2.12
CA THR A 1013 29.07 -17.66 0.87
C THR A 1013 27.65 -18.18 1.09
N TYR A 1014 26.63 -17.41 0.75
CA TYR A 1014 25.23 -17.84 0.91
C TYR A 1014 24.40 -17.59 -0.35
N PHE A 1015 23.39 -18.42 -0.56
CA PHE A 1015 22.50 -18.38 -1.71
C PHE A 1015 21.05 -18.49 -1.22
N THR A 1016 20.22 -17.50 -1.52
CA THR A 1016 18.76 -17.53 -1.29
C THR A 1016 18.06 -17.60 -2.64
N CYS A 1017 17.19 -18.58 -2.83
CA CYS A 1017 16.56 -18.87 -4.11
C CYS A 1017 15.06 -19.11 -3.98
N THR A 1018 14.26 -18.43 -4.80
CA THR A 1018 12.83 -18.73 -4.94
C THR A 1018 12.58 -19.66 -6.12
N VAL A 1019 11.61 -20.58 -6.01
CA VAL A 1019 11.17 -21.41 -7.14
C VAL A 1019 10.06 -20.67 -7.91
N GLY A 1020 10.30 -20.40 -9.18
CA GLY A 1020 9.48 -19.59 -10.08
C GLY A 1020 9.89 -18.12 -10.14
N LYS A 1021 9.69 -17.48 -11.29
CA LYS A 1021 9.98 -16.04 -11.49
C LYS A 1021 8.91 -15.16 -10.86
N LYS A 1022 9.01 -14.91 -9.55
CA LYS A 1022 8.08 -14.07 -8.79
C LYS A 1022 8.82 -13.08 -7.89
N PRO A 1023 8.18 -11.95 -7.52
CA PRO A 1023 8.73 -11.05 -6.51
C PRO A 1023 8.98 -11.82 -5.20
N SER A 1024 10.21 -11.75 -4.70
CA SER A 1024 10.67 -12.46 -3.50
C SER A 1024 11.83 -11.69 -2.86
N HIS A 1025 12.08 -11.90 -1.57
CA HIS A 1025 13.30 -11.47 -0.87
C HIS A 1025 14.51 -12.34 -1.24
N ALA A 1026 14.31 -13.49 -1.91
CA ALA A 1026 15.42 -14.30 -2.42
C ALA A 1026 16.27 -13.52 -3.44
N ARG A 1027 17.60 -13.70 -3.39
CA ARG A 1027 18.54 -13.09 -4.36
C ARG A 1027 18.53 -13.77 -5.71
N CYS A 1028 18.13 -15.04 -5.79
CA CYS A 1028 18.10 -15.81 -7.02
C CYS A 1028 16.75 -16.48 -7.27
N TYR A 1029 16.54 -16.99 -8.48
CA TYR A 1029 15.43 -17.88 -8.80
C TYR A 1029 15.86 -19.11 -9.61
N LEU A 1030 15.07 -20.18 -9.45
CA LEU A 1030 15.02 -21.35 -10.33
C LEU A 1030 13.64 -21.37 -11.00
N ASN A 1031 13.52 -21.90 -12.22
CA ASN A 1031 12.27 -21.78 -12.98
C ASN A 1031 11.12 -22.63 -12.42
N ASP A 1032 11.44 -23.84 -11.96
CA ASP A 1032 10.48 -24.83 -11.49
C ASP A 1032 11.17 -25.87 -10.58
N THR A 1033 10.40 -26.87 -10.15
CA THR A 1033 10.88 -27.98 -9.31
C THR A 1033 11.85 -28.90 -10.04
N ASP A 1034 11.88 -28.89 -11.38
CA ASP A 1034 12.78 -29.74 -12.16
C ASP A 1034 14.20 -29.16 -12.12
N GLU A 1035 14.35 -27.84 -12.26
CA GLU A 1035 15.66 -27.17 -12.06
C GLU A 1035 16.20 -27.32 -10.63
N VAL A 1036 15.33 -27.37 -9.62
CA VAL A 1036 15.74 -27.69 -8.24
C VAL A 1036 16.31 -29.12 -8.18
N SER A 1037 15.69 -30.07 -8.88
CA SER A 1037 16.15 -31.45 -8.96
C SER A 1037 17.50 -31.56 -9.66
N GLU A 1038 17.70 -30.85 -10.79
CA GLU A 1038 18.98 -30.79 -11.51
C GLU A 1038 20.12 -30.22 -10.63
N LEU A 1039 19.84 -29.16 -9.85
CA LEU A 1039 20.80 -28.61 -8.89
C LEU A 1039 21.20 -29.65 -7.84
N LEU A 1040 20.23 -30.41 -7.30
CA LEU A 1040 20.50 -31.45 -6.31
C LEU A 1040 21.31 -32.61 -6.90
N GLU A 1041 21.02 -33.04 -8.13
CA GLU A 1041 21.81 -34.05 -8.85
C GLU A 1041 23.25 -33.57 -9.09
N ALA A 1042 23.43 -32.30 -9.44
CA ALA A 1042 24.75 -31.72 -9.60
C ALA A 1042 25.53 -31.72 -8.27
N LEU A 1043 24.90 -31.30 -7.17
CA LEU A 1043 25.51 -31.35 -5.83
C LEU A 1043 25.83 -32.79 -5.39
N GLN A 1044 24.99 -33.76 -5.72
CA GLN A 1044 25.21 -35.18 -5.46
C GLN A 1044 26.49 -35.70 -6.14
N LEU A 1045 26.71 -35.37 -7.42
CA LEU A 1045 27.89 -35.78 -8.18
C LEU A 1045 29.20 -35.26 -7.57
N PHE A 1046 29.20 -34.05 -7.02
CA PHE A 1046 30.40 -33.46 -6.38
C PHE A 1046 30.61 -33.91 -4.94
N THR A 1047 29.55 -34.38 -4.27
CA THR A 1047 29.63 -34.98 -2.93
C THR A 1047 30.31 -36.35 -2.99
N THR A 1048 29.98 -37.17 -3.98
CA THR A 1048 30.54 -38.53 -4.16
C THR A 1048 32.01 -38.54 -4.58
N LYS A 1049 32.46 -37.60 -5.41
CA LYS A 1049 33.86 -37.52 -5.88
C LYS A 1049 34.88 -37.16 -4.81
N HIS A 1050 34.49 -36.47 -3.73
CA HIS A 1050 35.42 -36.12 -2.64
C HIS A 1050 35.69 -37.27 -1.65
N ASN A 1051 34.84 -38.31 -1.63
CA ASN A 1051 35.05 -39.51 -0.81
C ASN A 1051 35.98 -40.54 -1.47
N VAL A 1052 36.48 -40.27 -2.68
CA VAL A 1052 37.45 -41.09 -3.39
C VAL A 1052 38.73 -40.29 -3.59
N VAL A 1053 39.52 -40.09 -2.54
CA VAL A 1053 40.91 -39.61 -2.70
C VAL A 1053 41.84 -40.78 -2.43
N GLY A 1054 42.25 -41.42 -3.52
CA GLY A 1054 43.19 -42.53 -3.53
C GLY A 1054 43.54 -43.04 -4.93
N SER A 1055 43.63 -42.17 -5.93
CA SER A 1055 44.47 -42.42 -7.12
C SER A 1055 44.53 -41.17 -8.00
N SER A 1056 45.75 -40.82 -8.38
CA SER A 1056 46.04 -39.87 -9.45
C SER A 1056 45.59 -40.45 -10.79
N SER A 1057 44.64 -39.80 -11.46
CA SER A 1057 44.51 -39.96 -12.91
C SER A 1057 43.81 -38.75 -13.53
N THR A 1058 44.39 -38.30 -14.62
CA THR A 1058 44.00 -37.24 -15.56
C THR A 1058 42.52 -37.26 -15.94
N VAL A 1059 41.97 -36.04 -16.04
CA VAL A 1059 40.61 -35.68 -16.45
C VAL A 1059 40.31 -36.11 -17.90
N PRO A 1060 39.14 -36.69 -18.21
CA PRO A 1060 38.51 -36.52 -19.51
C PRO A 1060 37.41 -35.46 -19.40
N TYR A 1061 37.62 -34.33 -20.08
CA TYR A 1061 36.56 -33.40 -20.45
C TYR A 1061 35.63 -34.12 -21.44
N HIS A 1062 34.39 -34.39 -21.04
CA HIS A 1062 33.27 -34.58 -21.96
C HIS A 1062 31.97 -34.34 -21.18
N ILE A 1063 31.61 -33.07 -21.01
CA ILE A 1063 30.20 -32.68 -21.05
C ILE A 1063 29.96 -32.38 -22.52
N SER A 1064 29.25 -33.27 -23.18
CA SER A 1064 28.84 -33.12 -24.56
C SER A 1064 27.99 -31.85 -24.68
N TYR A 1065 28.55 -30.82 -25.30
CA TYR A 1065 27.76 -29.80 -25.98
C TYR A 1065 26.91 -30.52 -27.04
N MET A 1066 25.63 -30.76 -26.74
CA MET A 1066 24.62 -30.89 -27.79
C MET A 1066 24.25 -29.49 -28.29
N GLN A 1067 25.20 -28.85 -28.99
CA GLN A 1067 24.84 -27.93 -30.06
C GLN A 1067 24.42 -28.80 -31.24
N GLY A 1068 23.12 -28.82 -31.53
CA GLY A 1068 22.63 -29.52 -32.71
C GLY A 1068 21.18 -30.01 -32.63
N HIS A 1069 20.24 -29.18 -32.17
CA HIS A 1069 18.88 -29.21 -32.71
C HIS A 1069 18.57 -27.79 -33.16
N SER A 1070 18.82 -27.55 -34.45
CA SER A 1070 18.21 -26.44 -35.19
C SER A 1070 16.71 -26.42 -34.92
N PRO A 1071 16.08 -25.23 -34.81
CA PRO A 1071 14.63 -25.15 -34.79
C PRO A 1071 14.13 -25.81 -36.07
N ARG A 1072 13.28 -26.85 -35.96
CA ARG A 1072 12.51 -27.27 -37.13
C ARG A 1072 11.65 -26.07 -37.54
N PRO A 1073 11.81 -25.56 -38.77
CA PRO A 1073 10.89 -24.58 -39.31
C PRO A 1073 9.60 -25.34 -39.62
N LEU A 1074 8.48 -24.94 -39.02
CA LEU A 1074 7.20 -25.22 -39.64
C LEU A 1074 7.07 -24.20 -40.77
N ALA A 1075 7.38 -24.67 -41.97
CA ALA A 1075 7.23 -23.95 -43.22
C ALA A 1075 5.82 -23.32 -43.31
N ALA A 1076 5.80 -22.00 -43.33
CA ALA A 1076 4.91 -21.25 -44.19
C ALA A 1076 5.51 -21.25 -45.62
N ASP A 1077 4.68 -20.90 -46.59
CA ASP A 1077 4.83 -20.95 -48.07
C ASP A 1077 4.23 -22.24 -48.63
N VAL A 1078 3.15 -22.24 -49.43
CA VAL A 1078 2.61 -21.27 -50.38
C VAL A 1078 1.10 -21.55 -50.53
N PHE A 1079 0.24 -20.54 -50.58
CA PHE A 1079 -0.84 -20.41 -51.59
C PHE A 1079 -1.57 -19.07 -51.39
N PHE A 1080 -1.20 -18.09 -52.23
CA PHE A 1080 -2.16 -17.13 -52.77
C PHE A 1080 -3.01 -17.89 -53.81
N GLY A 1081 -4.33 -17.82 -53.68
CA GLY A 1081 -5.28 -18.39 -54.62
C GLY A 1081 -6.67 -17.82 -54.37
N VAL A 1082 -7.02 -16.83 -55.19
CA VAL A 1082 -8.33 -16.20 -55.33
C VAL A 1082 -9.31 -17.18 -56.00
N GLU A 1083 -10.61 -16.93 -55.78
CA GLU A 1083 -11.79 -17.40 -56.56
C GLU A 1083 -12.44 -18.76 -56.22
N ASP A 1084 -13.63 -18.61 -55.62
CA ASP A 1084 -14.95 -19.00 -56.13
C ASP A 1084 -15.50 -20.44 -56.05
N GLU A 1085 -16.83 -20.46 -55.93
CA GLU A 1085 -17.79 -21.56 -56.16
C GLU A 1085 -17.96 -22.70 -55.12
N SER A 1086 -19.01 -22.51 -54.30
CA SER A 1086 -20.22 -23.35 -54.25
C SER A 1086 -20.21 -24.84 -53.80
N VAL A 1087 -21.35 -25.21 -53.20
CA VAL A 1087 -21.97 -26.55 -53.08
C VAL A 1087 -21.79 -27.31 -51.75
N GLU A 1088 -22.88 -27.22 -50.96
CA GLU A 1088 -23.64 -28.28 -50.27
C GLU A 1088 -22.99 -29.36 -49.37
N ARG A 1089 -23.75 -29.56 -48.26
CA ARG A 1089 -24.16 -30.83 -47.59
C ARG A 1089 -23.41 -31.30 -46.35
N LYS A 1090 -24.15 -31.13 -45.23
CA LYS A 1090 -24.74 -32.20 -44.39
C LYS A 1090 -23.80 -33.26 -43.78
N ASP A 1091 -23.71 -33.25 -42.45
CA ASP A 1091 -24.48 -34.12 -41.54
C ASP A 1091 -23.73 -34.37 -40.21
N SER A 1092 -24.42 -34.02 -39.11
CA SER A 1092 -24.49 -34.67 -37.79
C SER A 1092 -23.35 -35.55 -37.26
N LEU A 1093 -22.81 -35.19 -36.09
CA LEU A 1093 -23.10 -35.83 -34.80
C LEU A 1093 -22.63 -34.96 -33.63
#